data_AF-A0A561BZ99-F1
#
_entry.id   AF-A0A561BZ99-F1
#
_cell.length_a   1.000
_cell.length_b   1.000
_cell.length_c   1.000
_cell.angle_alpha   90.00
_cell.angle_beta   90.00
_cell.angle_gamma   90.00
#
_symmetry.space_group_name_H-M   'P 1'
#
loop_
_entity.id
_entity.type
_entity.pdbx_description
1 polymer ?
#
loop_
_entity_poly.entity_id
_entity_poly.type
_entity_poly.pdbx_seq_one_letter_code
_entity_poly.pdbx_strand_id
1 'polypeptide(L)'
;MGGSMGNQRGLRLAALGVLLAVGTAVPAYAEDPTPPPPASVTDVNRSLEELQAEAAAVQADFAKATIAYTTALKAAQVAEAAAKRSEQYAAASKSKSDGERRKLGLLTVQAYQTGIPTVMGAESMLWSLAPIAENLQEIADRQTAIKQLGANQVAQYKAASAAESAAGTAAADATAKRAAADKAAETARKLSQEVQQKAANASMTMEGQLGDLAGATQLSQQLQGSRNQQALSRWRTYLAELAAAGVKAPAASTLKNPAKLPAGLKPLTAAGKTVPGAAAVTDGGRTVRVLPTETIRAVNQAFALLGKPYGVAATGPDKYGCLGAARVAWQPYTTLPNLVGKVYPDYQQVPAASVQPGDLLLMGSRSVGLFHIGIALDNGEMIAADEAKGSVVVTSVPDSLYAALRPTLGKPAKAQVAPAATSEAYQFRCGNTATSYEVGTGAWTWPIADGGYQIGTPFGQPGALWASGIHTGQDFPAAVGTPVRAVAAGTVRVEHPAWAGNLVRIDHGDGLETLYAHLSSIDVPDGTRVAAGDRIGAVGTEGNSTGPHLHFEVRLGGDAVNPMPFLATGGTSLGWGGYSNGMIPASKLCALSNGHSLRCDAAASYAQLAAAYEQRFGRKLCITDSYRSYAAQVDLYGRKPSLAALPGTSNHGWGLAVDLCGGIERFGTAQYQWMVQHATAYGWVHPAWAKQGGNREEPWHWEFTRPAGA
;
A
#
# COMPACT_ATOMS: atom_id res chain seq x y z
N MET A 1 28.03 9.44 67.27
CA MET A 1 26.83 10.19 66.85
C MET A 1 26.16 9.37 65.75
N GLY A 2 24.91 8.92 65.83
CA GLY A 2 23.93 9.06 66.91
C GLY A 2 22.69 9.82 66.44
N GLY A 3 21.63 9.07 66.09
CA GLY A 3 20.32 9.59 65.69
C GLY A 3 19.92 9.23 64.25
N SER A 4 18.67 8.88 63.95
CA SER A 4 17.62 8.38 64.86
C SER A 4 16.51 7.63 64.08
N MET A 5 15.84 6.72 64.79
CA MET A 5 14.46 6.18 64.67
C MET A 5 13.61 6.44 63.40
N GLY A 6 12.74 5.52 62.94
CA GLY A 6 12.40 4.20 63.48
C GLY A 6 10.95 3.77 63.18
N ASN A 7 10.63 2.51 63.49
CA ASN A 7 9.31 1.83 63.37
C ASN A 7 8.73 1.71 61.94
N GLN A 8 8.45 0.51 61.41
CA GLN A 8 7.52 -0.53 61.88
C GLN A 8 6.04 -0.13 61.89
N ARG A 9 5.25 -0.78 61.03
CA ARG A 9 4.06 -1.57 61.39
C ARG A 9 3.63 -2.42 60.20
N GLY A 10 3.39 -3.71 60.44
CA GLY A 10 2.68 -4.59 59.51
C GLY A 10 1.32 -4.96 60.08
N LEU A 11 0.41 -5.45 59.24
CA LEU A 11 -0.84 -6.07 59.67
C LEU A 11 -1.02 -7.44 58.98
N ARG A 12 -1.51 -8.42 59.74
CA ARG A 12 -2.04 -9.70 59.25
C ARG A 12 -3.55 -9.73 59.55
N LEU A 13 -4.30 -10.52 58.78
CA LEU A 13 -5.56 -11.27 59.03
C LEU A 13 -6.17 -11.52 57.63
N ALA A 14 -6.42 -12.74 57.14
CA ALA A 14 -7.35 -13.80 57.59
C ALA A 14 -8.84 -13.43 57.35
N ALA A 15 -9.79 -14.34 57.06
CA ALA A 15 -9.82 -15.72 56.52
C ALA A 15 -11.32 -16.14 56.39
N LEU A 16 -11.62 -17.38 55.96
CA LEU A 16 -12.96 -18.04 55.88
C LEU A 16 -13.88 -17.54 54.73
N GLY A 17 -14.79 -18.35 54.16
CA GLY A 17 -15.08 -19.80 54.27
C GLY A 17 -15.71 -20.31 52.94
N VAL A 18 -15.60 -21.56 52.46
CA VAL A 18 -15.80 -22.92 53.02
C VAL A 18 -17.26 -23.42 52.97
N LEU A 19 -17.55 -24.35 52.04
CA LEU A 19 -18.48 -25.52 52.06
C LEU A 19 -18.37 -26.17 50.64
N LEU A 20 -17.93 -27.44 50.44
CA LEU A 20 -18.58 -28.75 50.69
C LEU A 20 -19.82 -29.01 49.79
N ALA A 21 -20.07 -30.18 49.17
CA ALA A 21 -19.34 -31.47 48.97
C ALA A 21 -20.08 -32.26 47.82
N VAL A 22 -19.99 -33.57 47.49
CA VAL A 22 -19.45 -34.83 48.09
C VAL A 22 -19.13 -35.87 46.99
N GLY A 23 -17.97 -36.56 47.05
CA GLY A 23 -17.80 -37.99 46.66
C GLY A 23 -17.74 -38.39 45.15
N THR A 24 -17.23 -39.58 44.78
CA THR A 24 -16.67 -40.72 45.56
C THR A 24 -15.60 -41.55 44.79
N ALA A 25 -14.76 -42.25 45.56
CA ALA A 25 -13.97 -43.46 45.24
C ALA A 25 -12.59 -43.37 44.51
N VAL A 26 -11.70 -44.27 44.95
CA VAL A 26 -10.27 -44.57 44.61
C VAL A 26 -10.16 -46.12 44.56
N PRO A 27 -9.00 -46.82 44.38
CA PRO A 27 -7.57 -46.44 44.21
C PRO A 27 -7.07 -46.76 42.76
N ALA A 28 -5.79 -46.96 42.39
CA ALA A 28 -4.49 -47.10 43.07
C ALA A 28 -3.31 -46.64 42.17
N TYR A 29 -2.07 -46.82 42.65
CA TYR A 29 -0.81 -46.63 41.89
C TYR A 29 -0.02 -47.94 41.76
N ALA A 30 0.82 -48.01 40.72
CA ALA A 30 2.03 -48.83 40.66
C ALA A 30 3.11 -48.05 39.86
N GLU A 31 4.38 -48.15 40.25
CA GLU A 31 5.47 -47.33 39.71
C GLU A 31 6.33 -48.08 38.67
N ASP A 32 6.95 -47.32 37.76
CA ASP A 32 8.08 -47.76 36.92
C ASP A 32 9.10 -46.60 36.86
N PRO A 33 10.37 -46.79 37.25
CA PRO A 33 11.25 -45.67 37.62
C PRO A 33 11.98 -45.05 36.42
N THR A 34 11.24 -44.35 35.56
CA THR A 34 11.83 -43.27 34.76
C THR A 34 11.76 -41.96 35.56
N PRO A 35 12.85 -41.17 35.64
CA PRO A 35 12.76 -39.84 36.23
C PRO A 35 11.79 -39.01 35.37
N PRO A 36 10.85 -38.27 35.97
CA PRO A 36 9.93 -37.45 35.20
C PRO A 36 10.72 -36.45 34.35
N PRO A 37 10.31 -36.17 33.10
CA PRO A 37 10.91 -35.07 32.35
C PRO A 37 10.79 -33.78 33.18
N PRO A 38 11.81 -32.90 33.18
CA PRO A 38 11.78 -31.68 33.97
C PRO A 38 10.51 -30.88 33.64
N ALA A 39 9.92 -30.28 34.68
CA ALA A 39 8.56 -29.73 34.66
C ALA A 39 8.44 -28.41 33.87
N SER A 40 8.69 -28.49 32.56
CA SER A 40 8.71 -27.35 31.63
C SER A 40 8.16 -27.68 30.23
N VAL A 41 7.58 -28.87 30.03
CA VAL A 41 7.03 -29.30 28.72
C VAL A 41 5.50 -29.25 28.68
N THR A 42 4.82 -29.44 29.81
CA THR A 42 3.34 -29.46 29.87
C THR A 42 2.70 -28.07 29.86
N ASP A 43 3.33 -27.07 30.47
CA ASP A 43 2.81 -25.69 30.50
C ASP A 43 2.98 -24.94 29.17
N VAL A 44 3.89 -25.40 28.30
CA VAL A 44 4.19 -24.76 27.00
C VAL A 44 3.04 -24.91 26.00
N ASN A 45 2.35 -26.06 25.97
CA ASN A 45 1.21 -26.23 25.06
C ASN A 45 -0.01 -25.41 25.50
N ARG A 46 -0.25 -25.30 26.82
CA ARG A 46 -1.36 -24.51 27.36
C ARG A 46 -1.15 -23.01 27.09
N SER A 47 0.06 -22.53 27.38
CA SER A 47 0.44 -21.13 27.09
C SER A 47 0.49 -20.83 25.59
N LEU A 48 0.80 -21.79 24.71
CA LEU A 48 0.75 -21.57 23.25
C LEU A 48 -0.68 -21.34 22.73
N GLU A 49 -1.67 -22.07 23.24
CA GLU A 49 -3.08 -21.84 22.88
C GLU A 49 -3.60 -20.52 23.48
N GLU A 50 -3.24 -20.21 24.72
CA GLU A 50 -3.57 -18.94 25.38
C GLU A 50 -2.96 -17.74 24.62
N LEU A 51 -1.67 -17.79 24.25
CA LEU A 51 -0.99 -16.76 23.45
C LEU A 51 -1.60 -16.59 22.04
N GLN A 52 -2.06 -17.69 21.40
CA GLN A 52 -2.75 -17.60 20.11
C GLN A 52 -4.14 -16.97 20.23
N ALA A 53 -4.87 -17.27 21.31
CA ALA A 53 -6.15 -16.63 21.61
C ALA A 53 -5.97 -15.13 21.94
N GLU A 54 -4.95 -14.77 22.73
CA GLU A 54 -4.60 -13.38 23.03
C GLU A 54 -4.19 -12.61 21.77
N ALA A 55 -3.34 -13.17 20.91
CA ALA A 55 -2.94 -12.54 19.65
C ALA A 55 -4.14 -12.31 18.71
N ALA A 56 -5.04 -13.28 18.59
CA ALA A 56 -6.27 -13.14 17.79
C ALA A 56 -7.22 -12.09 18.39
N ALA A 57 -7.36 -12.03 19.72
CA ALA A 57 -8.15 -11.02 20.41
C ALA A 57 -7.59 -9.60 20.19
N VAL A 58 -6.27 -9.42 20.35
CA VAL A 58 -5.58 -8.14 20.12
C VAL A 58 -5.77 -7.67 18.67
N GLN A 59 -5.64 -8.56 17.69
CA GLN A 59 -5.88 -8.23 16.27
C GLN A 59 -7.35 -7.82 16.01
N ALA A 60 -8.32 -8.56 16.55
CA ALA A 60 -9.74 -8.25 16.39
C ALA A 60 -10.13 -6.92 17.05
N ASP A 61 -9.54 -6.60 18.21
CA ASP A 61 -9.84 -5.37 18.94
C ASP A 61 -9.15 -4.14 18.31
N PHE A 62 -7.95 -4.31 17.75
CA PHE A 62 -7.29 -3.30 16.92
C PHE A 62 -8.08 -3.02 15.63
N ALA A 63 -8.62 -4.04 14.97
CA ALA A 63 -9.48 -3.88 13.80
C ALA A 63 -10.77 -3.08 14.12
N LYS A 64 -11.44 -3.40 15.24
CA LYS A 64 -12.62 -2.64 15.70
C LYS A 64 -12.30 -1.17 15.98
N ALA A 65 -11.22 -0.89 16.71
CA ALA A 65 -10.80 0.48 17.00
C ALA A 65 -10.48 1.26 15.72
N THR A 66 -9.83 0.62 14.74
CA THR A 66 -9.53 1.20 13.42
C THR A 66 -10.79 1.54 12.61
N ILE A 67 -11.82 0.67 12.66
CA ILE A 67 -13.12 0.91 12.00
C ILE A 67 -13.88 2.07 12.68
N ALA A 68 -13.85 2.17 14.00
CA ALA A 68 -14.44 3.28 14.74
C ALA A 68 -13.74 4.62 14.41
N TYR A 69 -12.40 4.64 14.42
CA TYR A 69 -11.59 5.81 14.06
C TYR A 69 -11.86 6.29 12.63
N THR A 70 -11.80 5.39 11.64
CA THR A 70 -12.01 5.75 10.22
C THR A 70 -13.44 6.25 9.95
N THR A 71 -14.44 5.70 10.65
CA THR A 71 -15.82 6.19 10.60
C THR A 71 -15.95 7.61 11.18
N ALA A 72 -15.35 7.88 12.35
CA ALA A 72 -15.35 9.20 12.97
C ALA A 72 -14.57 10.24 12.14
N LEU A 73 -13.45 9.84 11.52
CA LEU A 73 -12.66 10.69 10.62
C LEU A 73 -13.49 11.12 9.40
N LYS A 74 -14.24 10.20 8.79
CA LYS A 74 -15.15 10.50 7.67
C LYS A 74 -16.26 11.47 8.08
N ALA A 75 -16.83 11.32 9.28
CA ALA A 75 -17.81 12.26 9.81
C ALA A 75 -17.21 13.67 10.02
N ALA A 76 -16.00 13.76 10.56
CA ALA A 76 -15.29 15.03 10.72
C ALA A 76 -15.00 15.73 9.38
N GLN A 77 -14.59 14.98 8.35
CA GLN A 77 -14.37 15.51 6.99
C GLN A 77 -15.65 16.10 6.36
N VAL A 78 -16.80 15.43 6.55
CA VAL A 78 -18.11 15.92 6.06
C VAL A 78 -18.53 17.19 6.80
N ALA A 79 -18.32 17.24 8.12
CA ALA A 79 -18.61 18.43 8.93
C ALA A 79 -17.72 19.63 8.56
N GLU A 80 -16.41 19.41 8.38
CA GLU A 80 -15.45 20.44 7.94
C GLU A 80 -15.82 21.02 6.57
N ALA A 81 -16.21 20.16 5.62
CA ALA A 81 -16.66 20.60 4.30
C ALA A 81 -17.98 21.39 4.36
N ALA A 82 -18.85 21.12 5.35
CA ALA A 82 -20.06 21.92 5.59
C ALA A 82 -19.75 23.27 6.24
N ALA A 83 -18.83 23.31 7.21
CA ALA A 83 -18.36 24.54 7.84
C ALA A 83 -17.78 25.50 6.81
N LYS A 84 -16.81 25.05 6.00
CA LYS A 84 -16.16 25.88 4.96
C LYS A 84 -17.13 26.48 3.94
N ARG A 85 -18.18 25.74 3.53
CA ARG A 85 -19.21 26.27 2.62
C ARG A 85 -20.06 27.35 3.28
N SER A 86 -20.41 27.20 4.57
CA SER A 86 -21.16 28.20 5.31
C SER A 86 -20.30 29.45 5.62
N GLU A 87 -19.03 29.26 5.96
CA GLU A 87 -18.04 30.34 6.14
C GLU A 87 -17.87 31.18 4.85
N GLN A 88 -17.76 30.53 3.69
CA GLN A 88 -17.72 31.19 2.38
C GLN A 88 -19.01 31.98 2.08
N TYR A 89 -20.17 31.39 2.38
CA TYR A 89 -21.47 32.06 2.20
C TYR A 89 -21.65 33.26 3.14
N ALA A 90 -21.17 33.17 4.39
CA ALA A 90 -21.15 34.27 5.35
C ALA A 90 -20.23 35.40 4.90
N ALA A 91 -19.03 35.09 4.38
CA ALA A 91 -18.11 36.08 3.83
C ALA A 91 -18.70 36.81 2.62
N ALA A 92 -19.34 36.09 1.69
CA ALA A 92 -20.04 36.69 0.55
C ALA A 92 -21.23 37.57 0.99
N SER A 93 -22.02 37.10 1.96
CA SER A 93 -23.15 37.85 2.53
C SER A 93 -22.70 39.14 3.23
N LYS A 94 -21.59 39.10 3.98
CA LYS A 94 -20.98 40.28 4.59
C LYS A 94 -20.48 41.28 3.55
N SER A 95 -19.74 40.82 2.54
CA SER A 95 -19.26 41.68 1.44
C SER A 95 -20.41 42.38 0.70
N LYS A 96 -21.56 41.72 0.57
CA LYS A 96 -22.80 42.32 0.06
C LYS A 96 -23.36 43.39 1.00
N SER A 97 -23.44 43.13 2.32
CA SER A 97 -23.87 44.15 3.29
C SER A 97 -22.96 45.38 3.28
N ASP A 98 -21.64 45.19 3.30
CA ASP A 98 -20.65 46.28 3.17
C ASP A 98 -20.86 47.08 1.87
N GLY A 99 -21.27 46.41 0.78
CA GLY A 99 -21.66 47.05 -0.48
C GLY A 99 -22.89 47.94 -0.35
N GLU A 100 -23.99 47.42 0.20
CA GLU A 100 -25.23 48.19 0.39
C GLU A 100 -25.07 49.34 1.40
N ARG A 101 -24.22 49.14 2.43
CA ARG A 101 -23.84 50.16 3.42
C ARG A 101 -23.01 51.28 2.81
N ARG A 102 -22.07 50.97 1.88
CA ARG A 102 -21.34 51.99 1.10
C ARG A 102 -22.26 52.82 0.21
N LYS A 103 -23.20 52.18 -0.51
CA LYS A 103 -24.21 52.91 -1.32
C LYS A 103 -25.06 53.85 -0.45
N LEU A 104 -25.52 53.38 0.72
CA LEU A 104 -26.28 54.21 1.65
C LEU A 104 -25.49 55.44 2.10
N GLY A 105 -24.21 55.27 2.48
CA GLY A 105 -23.33 56.37 2.86
C GLY A 105 -23.12 57.41 1.76
N LEU A 106 -22.99 56.97 0.49
CA LEU A 106 -22.91 57.88 -0.66
C LEU A 106 -24.20 58.71 -0.84
N LEU A 107 -25.38 58.10 -0.69
CA LEU A 107 -26.66 58.83 -0.72
C LEU A 107 -26.81 59.81 0.45
N THR A 108 -26.23 59.52 1.62
CA THR A 108 -26.20 60.46 2.76
C THR A 108 -25.30 61.67 2.46
N VAL A 109 -24.11 61.45 1.90
CA VAL A 109 -23.19 62.53 1.49
C VAL A 109 -23.81 63.39 0.39
N GLN A 110 -24.45 62.78 -0.60
CA GLN A 110 -25.13 63.51 -1.68
C GLN A 110 -26.20 64.46 -1.15
N ALA A 111 -27.08 63.99 -0.25
CA ALA A 111 -28.13 64.84 0.33
C ALA A 111 -27.55 66.03 1.10
N TYR A 112 -26.51 65.80 1.90
CA TYR A 112 -25.78 66.85 2.63
C TYR A 112 -25.17 67.90 1.68
N GLN A 113 -24.50 67.45 0.60
CA GLN A 113 -23.93 68.35 -0.42
C GLN A 113 -24.99 69.17 -1.16
N THR A 114 -26.19 68.62 -1.39
CA THR A 114 -27.32 69.35 -2.00
C THR A 114 -28.05 70.31 -1.04
N GLY A 115 -27.58 70.46 0.21
CA GLY A 115 -28.22 71.33 1.20
C GLY A 115 -29.58 70.83 1.69
N ILE A 116 -29.92 69.56 1.43
CA ILE A 116 -31.18 68.95 1.87
C ILE A 116 -31.00 68.45 3.31
N PRO A 117 -31.67 69.04 4.32
CA PRO A 117 -31.47 68.67 5.71
C PRO A 117 -31.89 67.22 5.95
N THR A 118 -30.93 66.39 6.38
CA THR A 118 -31.08 64.93 6.52
C THR A 118 -31.97 64.49 7.68
N VAL A 119 -32.40 65.41 8.56
CA VAL A 119 -33.19 65.10 9.77
C VAL A 119 -34.26 66.19 10.05
N MET A 120 -35.02 66.61 9.03
CA MET A 120 -36.09 67.61 9.21
C MET A 120 -37.41 67.17 8.55
N GLY A 121 -38.50 67.26 9.31
CA GLY A 121 -39.84 66.86 8.86
C GLY A 121 -40.43 67.80 7.81
N ALA A 122 -41.31 67.29 6.94
CA ALA A 122 -41.75 67.96 5.71
C ALA A 122 -42.31 69.38 5.90
N GLU A 123 -42.97 69.67 7.04
CA GLU A 123 -43.52 70.99 7.37
C GLU A 123 -42.44 72.09 7.47
N SER A 124 -41.22 71.72 7.84
CA SER A 124 -40.13 72.67 8.10
C SER A 124 -39.32 73.08 6.86
N MET A 125 -39.51 72.43 5.71
CA MET A 125 -38.87 72.81 4.44
C MET A 125 -39.60 73.96 3.71
N LEU A 126 -40.86 74.25 4.07
CA LEU A 126 -41.66 75.30 3.43
C LEU A 126 -41.15 76.72 3.71
N TRP A 127 -40.44 76.92 4.83
CA TRP A 127 -40.00 78.24 5.28
C TRP A 127 -38.58 78.64 4.84
N SER A 128 -37.73 77.68 4.46
CA SER A 128 -36.32 77.94 4.11
C SER A 128 -36.07 78.22 2.62
N LEU A 129 -36.99 77.86 1.73
CA LEU A 129 -36.84 77.99 0.28
C LEU A 129 -37.50 79.24 -0.32
N ALA A 130 -38.38 79.91 0.43
CA ALA A 130 -39.10 81.11 -0.02
C ALA A 130 -38.22 82.29 -0.49
N PRO A 131 -37.01 82.56 0.06
CA PRO A 131 -36.23 83.74 -0.33
C PRO A 131 -35.39 83.60 -1.62
N ILE A 132 -35.33 82.42 -2.26
CA ILE A 132 -34.26 82.09 -3.23
C ILE A 132 -34.74 81.27 -4.45
N ALA A 133 -35.99 81.44 -4.88
CA ALA A 133 -36.51 80.82 -6.10
C ALA A 133 -37.16 81.89 -6.99
N GLU A 134 -36.87 81.88 -8.29
CA GLU A 134 -37.31 82.95 -9.21
C GLU A 134 -38.74 82.72 -9.72
N ASN A 135 -39.28 81.51 -9.60
CA ASN A 135 -40.65 81.17 -10.00
C ASN A 135 -41.21 79.92 -9.29
N LEU A 136 -42.53 79.70 -9.44
CA LEU A 136 -43.26 78.59 -8.82
C LEU A 136 -42.89 77.20 -9.38
N GLN A 137 -42.48 77.09 -10.65
CA GLN A 137 -42.09 75.81 -11.25
C GLN A 137 -40.79 75.29 -10.61
N GLU A 138 -39.83 76.19 -10.40
CA GLU A 138 -38.56 75.87 -9.73
C GLU A 138 -38.79 75.31 -8.31
N ILE A 139 -39.77 75.86 -7.56
CA ILE A 139 -40.16 75.35 -6.25
C ILE A 139 -40.76 73.94 -6.36
N ALA A 140 -41.62 73.69 -7.34
CA ALA A 140 -42.25 72.38 -7.56
C ALA A 140 -41.24 71.30 -7.98
N ASP A 141 -40.27 71.66 -8.84
CA ASP A 141 -39.20 70.75 -9.29
C ASP A 141 -38.25 70.41 -8.14
N ARG A 142 -37.83 71.42 -7.35
CA ARG A 142 -37.03 71.22 -6.12
C ARG A 142 -37.76 70.34 -5.10
N GLN A 143 -39.07 70.56 -4.87
CA GLN A 143 -39.87 69.68 -3.99
C GLN A 143 -39.97 68.25 -4.53
N THR A 144 -40.05 68.06 -5.84
CA THR A 144 -40.13 66.74 -6.47
C THR A 144 -38.80 65.98 -6.32
N ALA A 145 -37.68 66.65 -6.55
CA ALA A 145 -36.34 66.10 -6.34
C ALA A 145 -36.13 65.66 -4.87
N ILE A 146 -36.53 66.50 -3.90
CA ILE A 146 -36.47 66.17 -2.46
C ILE A 146 -37.27 64.90 -2.14
N LYS A 147 -38.51 64.78 -2.65
CA LYS A 147 -39.36 63.59 -2.44
C LYS A 147 -38.73 62.32 -3.03
N GLN A 148 -38.14 62.40 -4.21
CA GLN A 148 -37.46 61.27 -4.85
C GLN A 148 -36.18 60.85 -4.11
N LEU A 149 -35.35 61.81 -3.68
CA LEU A 149 -34.15 61.54 -2.90
C LEU A 149 -34.47 60.87 -1.55
N GLY A 150 -35.49 61.35 -0.84
CA GLY A 150 -35.96 60.72 0.40
C GLY A 150 -36.49 59.30 0.19
N ALA A 151 -37.29 59.07 -0.86
CA ALA A 151 -37.78 57.72 -1.19
C ALA A 151 -36.63 56.75 -1.51
N ASN A 152 -35.62 57.19 -2.28
CA ASN A 152 -34.44 56.40 -2.63
C ASN A 152 -33.58 56.08 -1.40
N GLN A 153 -33.38 57.03 -0.47
CA GLN A 153 -32.68 56.78 0.79
C GLN A 153 -33.43 55.75 1.66
N VAL A 154 -34.75 55.85 1.78
CA VAL A 154 -35.57 54.88 2.54
C VAL A 154 -35.52 53.48 1.91
N ALA A 155 -35.51 53.39 0.59
CA ALA A 155 -35.36 52.12 -0.13
C ALA A 155 -33.96 51.50 0.11
N GLN A 156 -32.88 52.28 -0.03
CA GLN A 156 -31.52 51.80 0.19
C GLN A 156 -31.26 51.45 1.66
N TYR A 157 -31.86 52.16 2.62
CA TYR A 157 -31.80 51.82 4.04
C TYR A 157 -32.43 50.45 4.32
N LYS A 158 -33.61 50.17 3.74
CA LYS A 158 -34.27 48.86 3.84
C LYS A 158 -33.41 47.75 3.21
N ALA A 159 -32.79 48.01 2.05
CA ALA A 159 -31.89 47.06 1.39
C ALA A 159 -30.64 46.75 2.24
N ALA A 160 -29.99 47.77 2.81
CA ALA A 160 -28.84 47.61 3.69
C ALA A 160 -29.20 46.87 5.00
N SER A 161 -30.33 47.21 5.62
CA SER A 161 -30.83 46.54 6.84
C SER A 161 -31.14 45.05 6.60
N ALA A 162 -31.77 44.72 5.47
CA ALA A 162 -32.01 43.33 5.07
C ALA A 162 -30.70 42.57 4.77
N ALA A 163 -29.72 43.21 4.14
CA ALA A 163 -28.41 42.61 3.86
C ALA A 163 -27.61 42.33 5.15
N GLU A 164 -27.63 43.26 6.11
CA GLU A 164 -26.96 43.09 7.42
C GLU A 164 -27.60 41.96 8.22
N SER A 165 -28.94 41.88 8.24
CA SER A 165 -29.68 40.78 8.88
C SER A 165 -29.32 39.42 8.27
N ALA A 166 -29.31 39.31 6.93
CA ALA A 166 -28.92 38.09 6.23
C ALA A 166 -27.45 37.69 6.49
N ALA A 167 -26.53 38.66 6.54
CA ALA A 167 -25.14 38.43 6.91
C ALA A 167 -24.99 37.94 8.36
N GLY A 168 -25.78 38.47 9.29
CA GLY A 168 -25.85 38.00 10.67
C GLY A 168 -26.33 36.55 10.79
N THR A 169 -27.39 36.16 10.08
CA THR A 169 -27.87 34.77 10.03
C THR A 169 -26.83 33.83 9.42
N ALA A 170 -26.17 34.24 8.32
CA ALA A 170 -25.12 33.43 7.70
C ALA A 170 -23.90 33.22 8.62
N ALA A 171 -23.48 34.27 9.35
CA ALA A 171 -22.40 34.16 10.34
C ALA A 171 -22.77 33.24 11.52
N ALA A 172 -24.04 33.22 11.93
CA ALA A 172 -24.53 32.33 12.99
C ALA A 172 -24.51 30.85 12.55
N ASP A 173 -24.98 30.51 11.33
CA ASP A 173 -24.87 29.14 10.82
C ASP A 173 -23.40 28.73 10.66
N ALA A 174 -22.55 29.58 10.08
CA ALA A 174 -21.12 29.30 9.92
C ALA A 174 -20.45 28.96 11.27
N THR A 175 -20.74 29.75 12.31
CA THR A 175 -20.26 29.50 13.69
C THR A 175 -20.76 28.16 14.23
N ALA A 176 -22.03 27.82 14.03
CA ALA A 176 -22.60 26.55 14.47
C ALA A 176 -22.02 25.33 13.71
N LYS A 177 -21.79 25.45 12.39
CA LYS A 177 -21.15 24.40 11.57
C LYS A 177 -19.68 24.20 11.95
N ARG A 178 -18.94 25.29 12.21
CA ARG A 178 -17.56 25.27 12.70
C ARG A 178 -17.47 24.51 14.02
N ALA A 179 -18.26 24.88 15.03
CA ALA A 179 -18.30 24.17 16.32
C ALA A 179 -18.67 22.68 16.18
N ALA A 180 -19.54 22.31 15.24
CA ALA A 180 -19.87 20.91 14.95
C ALA A 180 -18.69 20.15 14.29
N ALA A 181 -17.95 20.79 13.38
CA ALA A 181 -16.75 20.24 12.76
C ALA A 181 -15.63 20.04 13.79
N ASP A 182 -15.37 21.04 14.64
CA ASP A 182 -14.34 20.99 15.68
C ASP A 182 -14.59 19.85 16.67
N LYS A 183 -15.86 19.66 17.09
CA LYS A 183 -16.30 18.54 17.93
C LYS A 183 -16.09 17.18 17.26
N ALA A 184 -16.49 17.04 15.99
CA ALA A 184 -16.29 15.79 15.25
C ALA A 184 -14.78 15.47 15.06
N ALA A 185 -13.97 16.48 14.79
CA ALA A 185 -12.52 16.37 14.71
C ALA A 185 -11.87 16.02 16.06
N GLU A 186 -12.48 16.40 17.20
CA GLU A 186 -12.04 15.96 18.52
C GLU A 186 -12.36 14.48 18.79
N THR A 187 -13.57 14.02 18.44
CA THR A 187 -13.93 12.60 18.51
C THR A 187 -12.99 11.73 17.67
N ALA A 188 -12.67 12.15 16.44
CA ALA A 188 -11.71 11.46 15.58
C ALA A 188 -10.29 11.44 16.18
N ARG A 189 -9.83 12.53 16.83
CA ARG A 189 -8.54 12.59 17.52
C ARG A 189 -8.46 11.62 18.71
N LYS A 190 -9.50 11.55 19.53
CA LYS A 190 -9.55 10.62 20.69
C LYS A 190 -9.50 9.16 20.26
N LEU A 191 -10.29 8.77 19.26
CA LEU A 191 -10.25 7.42 18.68
C LEU A 191 -8.90 7.11 18.01
N SER A 192 -8.23 8.10 17.40
CA SER A 192 -6.87 7.93 16.88
C SER A 192 -5.85 7.61 17.99
N GLN A 193 -5.98 8.24 19.16
CA GLN A 193 -5.11 8.01 20.32
C GLN A 193 -5.37 6.63 20.93
N GLU A 194 -6.62 6.16 20.99
CA GLU A 194 -6.97 4.80 21.42
C GLU A 194 -6.37 3.73 20.49
N VAL A 195 -6.41 3.93 19.16
CA VAL A 195 -5.76 3.05 18.18
C VAL A 195 -4.24 3.04 18.37
N GLN A 196 -3.61 4.21 18.56
CA GLN A 196 -2.17 4.31 18.82
C GLN A 196 -1.76 3.64 20.13
N GLN A 197 -2.55 3.79 21.21
CA GLN A 197 -2.28 3.14 22.48
C GLN A 197 -2.42 1.61 22.38
N LYS A 198 -3.43 1.10 21.64
CA LYS A 198 -3.57 -0.34 21.38
C LYS A 198 -2.40 -0.90 20.56
N ALA A 199 -1.92 -0.16 19.56
CA ALA A 199 -0.72 -0.53 18.80
C ALA A 199 0.54 -0.57 19.68
N ALA A 200 0.80 0.48 20.47
CA ALA A 200 1.96 0.55 21.36
C ALA A 200 1.97 -0.59 22.40
N ASN A 201 0.81 -0.88 22.99
CA ASN A 201 0.67 -1.99 23.94
C ASN A 201 0.97 -3.35 23.27
N ALA A 202 0.56 -3.56 22.02
CA ALA A 202 0.88 -4.78 21.26
C ALA A 202 2.38 -4.86 20.88
N SER A 203 3.03 -3.73 20.60
CA SER A 203 4.47 -3.68 20.29
C SER A 203 5.34 -4.05 21.48
N MET A 204 5.04 -3.56 22.69
CA MET A 204 5.83 -3.89 23.90
C MET A 204 5.89 -5.40 24.19
N THR A 205 4.82 -6.15 23.86
CA THR A 205 4.79 -7.62 23.98
C THR A 205 5.75 -8.31 22.99
N MET A 206 6.14 -7.65 21.91
CA MET A 206 7.02 -8.20 20.85
C MET A 206 8.49 -7.76 21.01
N GLU A 207 8.76 -6.62 21.66
CA GLU A 207 10.12 -6.06 21.80
C GLU A 207 11.09 -6.97 22.60
N GLY A 208 10.58 -7.90 23.42
CA GLY A 208 11.39 -8.89 24.12
C GLY A 208 12.08 -9.94 23.23
N GLN A 209 11.81 -9.95 21.91
CA GLN A 209 12.17 -11.05 20.99
C GLN A 209 13.32 -10.71 20.03
N LEU A 210 14.04 -9.60 20.22
CA LEU A 210 14.95 -9.02 19.21
C LEU A 210 16.46 -9.28 19.40
N GLY A 211 16.87 -10.16 20.32
CA GLY A 211 18.27 -10.60 20.43
C GLY A 211 18.74 -11.46 19.25
N ASP A 212 17.80 -12.08 18.53
CA ASP A 212 18.07 -13.21 17.65
C ASP A 212 18.45 -12.84 16.20
N LEU A 213 19.07 -11.68 15.93
CA LEU A 213 19.29 -11.26 14.54
C LEU A 213 20.48 -11.97 13.83
N ALA A 214 21.50 -12.42 14.56
CA ALA A 214 22.43 -13.44 14.02
C ALA A 214 21.69 -14.77 13.81
N GLY A 215 20.76 -15.07 14.72
CA GLY A 215 19.75 -16.08 14.54
C GLY A 215 18.83 -15.83 13.35
N ALA A 216 18.73 -14.64 12.72
CA ALA A 216 17.70 -14.37 11.70
C ALA A 216 17.96 -15.04 10.35
N THR A 217 19.22 -15.21 9.93
CA THR A 217 19.55 -16.05 8.76
C THR A 217 19.32 -17.52 9.07
N GLN A 218 19.71 -17.95 10.27
CA GLN A 218 19.42 -19.28 10.79
C GLN A 218 17.91 -19.50 10.97
N LEU A 219 17.13 -18.46 11.25
CA LEU A 219 15.68 -18.46 11.43
C LEU A 219 14.99 -18.44 10.08
N SER A 220 15.52 -17.77 9.05
CA SER A 220 15.05 -17.95 7.68
C SER A 220 15.21 -19.41 7.24
N GLN A 221 16.35 -20.03 7.58
CA GLN A 221 16.61 -21.45 7.32
C GLN A 221 15.80 -22.40 8.24
N GLN A 222 15.53 -22.04 9.50
CA GLN A 222 14.68 -22.80 10.43
C GLN A 222 13.19 -22.60 10.18
N LEU A 223 12.75 -21.46 9.62
CA LEU A 223 11.37 -21.23 9.17
C LEU A 223 11.13 -21.93 7.84
N GLN A 224 12.09 -21.92 6.91
CA GLN A 224 12.04 -22.77 5.72
C GLN A 224 12.12 -24.25 6.10
N GLY A 225 12.95 -24.60 7.08
CA GLY A 225 13.05 -25.94 7.66
C GLY A 225 11.77 -26.37 8.38
N SER A 226 11.16 -25.48 9.15
CA SER A 226 9.88 -25.69 9.83
C SER A 226 8.75 -25.81 8.82
N ARG A 227 8.71 -24.98 7.77
CA ARG A 227 7.77 -25.11 6.64
C ARG A 227 7.91 -26.46 5.95
N ASN A 228 9.15 -26.86 5.63
CA ASN A 228 9.49 -28.18 5.08
C ASN A 228 9.03 -29.32 6.00
N GLN A 229 9.30 -29.23 7.31
CA GLN A 229 8.92 -30.23 8.32
C GLN A 229 7.42 -30.28 8.59
N GLN A 230 6.73 -29.14 8.61
CA GLN A 230 5.28 -29.04 8.77
C GLN A 230 4.55 -29.63 7.57
N ALA A 231 5.01 -29.33 6.35
CA ALA A 231 4.48 -29.95 5.14
C ALA A 231 4.70 -31.47 5.14
N LEU A 232 5.89 -31.93 5.54
CA LEU A 232 6.20 -33.36 5.71
C LEU A 232 5.35 -34.00 6.83
N SER A 233 5.04 -33.25 7.90
CA SER A 233 4.19 -33.69 9.00
C SER A 233 2.73 -33.83 8.54
N ARG A 234 2.17 -32.80 7.89
CA ARG A 234 0.85 -32.85 7.23
C ARG A 234 0.74 -34.05 6.29
N TRP A 235 1.79 -34.30 5.50
CA TRP A 235 1.85 -35.45 4.59
C TRP A 235 1.95 -36.80 5.32
N ARG A 236 2.71 -36.90 6.42
CA ARG A 236 2.76 -38.11 7.27
C ARG A 236 1.41 -38.37 7.96
N THR A 237 0.75 -37.34 8.47
CA THR A 237 -0.62 -37.42 9.00
C THR A 237 -1.57 -37.95 7.93
N TYR A 238 -1.54 -37.40 6.72
CA TYR A 238 -2.32 -37.90 5.58
C TYR A 238 -2.11 -39.40 5.32
N LEU A 239 -0.86 -39.89 5.34
CA LEU A 239 -0.56 -41.31 5.17
C LEU A 239 -1.03 -42.18 6.35
N ALA A 240 -0.96 -41.67 7.58
CA ALA A 240 -1.46 -42.35 8.77
C ALA A 240 -2.99 -42.44 8.79
N GLU A 241 -3.69 -41.37 8.41
CA GLU A 241 -5.15 -41.34 8.23
C GLU A 241 -5.62 -42.33 7.16
N LEU A 242 -4.90 -42.41 6.03
CA LEU A 242 -5.19 -43.35 4.96
C LEU A 242 -5.03 -44.82 5.42
N ALA A 243 -4.01 -45.09 6.25
CA ALA A 243 -3.78 -46.40 6.84
C ALA A 243 -4.80 -46.75 7.94
N ALA A 244 -5.19 -45.78 8.78
CA ALA A 244 -6.21 -45.95 9.83
C ALA A 244 -7.58 -46.30 9.24
N ALA A 245 -7.96 -45.65 8.12
CA ALA A 245 -9.15 -45.97 7.35
C ALA A 245 -9.08 -47.34 6.61
N GLY A 246 -8.02 -48.13 6.83
CA GLY A 246 -7.82 -49.45 6.21
C GLY A 246 -7.49 -49.43 4.71
N VAL A 247 -7.30 -48.24 4.11
CA VAL A 247 -7.14 -48.10 2.66
C VAL A 247 -5.69 -48.27 2.25
N LYS A 248 -5.35 -49.45 1.71
CA LYS A 248 -4.15 -49.59 0.90
C LYS A 248 -4.33 -48.77 -0.39
N ALA A 249 -3.44 -47.81 -0.63
CA ALA A 249 -3.45 -46.98 -1.84
C ALA A 249 -3.52 -47.87 -3.11
N PRO A 250 -4.50 -47.63 -4.01
CA PRO A 250 -4.61 -48.35 -5.27
C PRO A 250 -3.77 -47.69 -6.37
N ALA A 251 -3.53 -48.42 -7.46
CA ALA A 251 -2.83 -47.90 -8.63
C ALA A 251 -3.63 -46.80 -9.36
N ALA A 252 -2.92 -45.92 -10.07
CA ALA A 252 -3.47 -44.80 -10.82
C ALA A 252 -4.52 -45.22 -11.87
N SER A 253 -4.29 -46.36 -12.52
CA SER A 253 -5.23 -46.98 -13.47
C SER A 253 -6.60 -47.24 -12.85
N THR A 254 -6.64 -47.60 -11.55
CA THR A 254 -7.85 -47.93 -10.79
C THR A 254 -8.62 -46.68 -10.34
N LEU A 255 -7.96 -45.54 -10.12
CA LEU A 255 -8.61 -44.27 -9.74
C LEU A 255 -8.95 -43.37 -10.94
N LYS A 256 -8.47 -43.70 -12.14
CA LYS A 256 -8.65 -42.88 -13.35
C LYS A 256 -10.13 -42.67 -13.76
N ASN A 257 -11.02 -43.63 -13.46
CA ASN A 257 -12.45 -43.50 -13.71
C ASN A 257 -13.24 -43.42 -12.39
N PRO A 258 -13.74 -42.24 -11.98
CA PRO A 258 -14.47 -42.09 -10.72
C PRO A 258 -15.83 -42.79 -10.69
N ALA A 259 -16.37 -43.22 -11.84
CA ALA A 259 -17.59 -44.03 -11.91
C ALA A 259 -17.33 -45.55 -11.78
N LYS A 260 -16.06 -45.98 -11.66
CA LYS A 260 -15.66 -47.40 -11.53
C LYS A 260 -14.59 -47.59 -10.45
N LEU A 261 -14.83 -47.04 -9.27
CA LEU A 261 -13.93 -47.15 -8.13
C LEU A 261 -14.04 -48.50 -7.41
N PRO A 262 -12.99 -48.95 -6.69
CA PRO A 262 -13.03 -50.11 -5.80
C PRO A 262 -14.13 -50.02 -4.74
N ALA A 263 -14.60 -51.18 -4.27
CA ALA A 263 -15.54 -51.25 -3.14
C ALA A 263 -14.99 -50.51 -1.91
N GLY A 264 -15.86 -49.76 -1.22
CA GLY A 264 -15.50 -48.88 -0.10
C GLY A 264 -15.04 -47.47 -0.52
N LEU A 265 -14.61 -47.26 -1.77
CA LEU A 265 -14.20 -45.95 -2.26
C LEU A 265 -15.34 -45.21 -2.98
N LYS A 266 -15.38 -43.89 -2.76
CA LYS A 266 -16.33 -42.93 -3.35
C LYS A 266 -15.59 -41.90 -4.21
N PRO A 267 -16.25 -41.21 -5.15
CA PRO A 267 -15.63 -40.11 -5.89
C PRO A 267 -15.21 -38.98 -4.94
N LEU A 268 -13.99 -38.47 -5.07
CA LEU A 268 -13.60 -37.23 -4.42
C LEU A 268 -14.27 -36.05 -5.14
N THR A 269 -14.78 -35.07 -4.40
CA THR A 269 -15.38 -33.85 -4.97
C THR A 269 -14.73 -32.59 -4.42
N ALA A 270 -14.63 -31.57 -5.27
CA ALA A 270 -14.16 -30.22 -4.93
C ALA A 270 -14.97 -29.20 -5.76
N ALA A 271 -15.40 -28.10 -5.13
CA ALA A 271 -16.29 -27.10 -5.75
C ALA A 271 -17.51 -27.72 -6.48
N GLY A 272 -18.12 -28.76 -5.89
CA GLY A 272 -19.27 -29.48 -6.45
C GLY A 272 -18.97 -30.40 -7.64
N LYS A 273 -17.71 -30.53 -8.06
CA LYS A 273 -17.28 -31.36 -9.22
C LYS A 273 -16.37 -32.50 -8.78
N THR A 274 -16.45 -33.62 -9.48
CA THR A 274 -15.60 -34.79 -9.22
C THR A 274 -14.15 -34.54 -9.61
N VAL A 275 -13.21 -34.91 -8.75
CA VAL A 275 -11.75 -34.77 -8.94
C VAL A 275 -11.20 -36.04 -9.62
N PRO A 276 -10.77 -36.00 -10.89
CA PRO A 276 -10.39 -37.22 -11.62
C PRO A 276 -9.02 -37.77 -11.17
N GLY A 277 -8.88 -39.10 -11.09
CA GLY A 277 -7.61 -39.71 -10.67
C GLY A 277 -7.36 -39.69 -9.16
N ALA A 278 -8.37 -39.39 -8.37
CA ALA A 278 -8.40 -39.56 -6.92
C ALA A 278 -9.79 -40.04 -6.47
N ALA A 279 -9.85 -40.63 -5.28
CA ALA A 279 -11.08 -41.06 -4.64
C ALA A 279 -11.12 -40.55 -3.20
N ALA A 280 -12.16 -40.94 -2.47
CA ALA A 280 -12.30 -40.71 -1.04
C ALA A 280 -12.86 -41.95 -0.34
N VAL A 281 -12.54 -42.11 0.93
CA VAL A 281 -13.20 -43.04 1.86
C VAL A 281 -13.87 -42.22 2.96
N THR A 282 -14.92 -42.75 3.58
CA THR A 282 -15.54 -42.14 4.77
C THR A 282 -15.13 -42.95 6.00
N ASP A 283 -14.40 -42.33 6.92
CA ASP A 283 -13.93 -42.94 8.16
C ASP A 283 -14.19 -41.99 9.34
N GLY A 284 -14.72 -42.49 10.45
CA GLY A 284 -15.19 -41.67 11.58
C GLY A 284 -16.21 -40.58 11.21
N GLY A 285 -16.88 -40.69 10.06
CA GLY A 285 -17.72 -39.63 9.48
C GLY A 285 -16.94 -38.55 8.70
N ARG A 286 -15.60 -38.55 8.76
CA ARG A 286 -14.71 -37.65 8.02
C ARG A 286 -14.42 -38.22 6.62
N THR A 287 -14.23 -37.34 5.64
CA THR A 287 -13.86 -37.72 4.27
C THR A 287 -12.34 -37.73 4.13
N VAL A 288 -11.74 -38.91 3.95
CA VAL A 288 -10.29 -39.08 3.75
C VAL A 288 -10.00 -39.23 2.26
N ARG A 289 -9.11 -38.40 1.71
CA ARG A 289 -8.70 -38.45 0.30
C ARG A 289 -7.87 -39.71 0.03
N VAL A 290 -8.10 -40.37 -1.10
CA VAL A 290 -7.34 -41.54 -1.56
C VAL A 290 -6.60 -41.16 -2.84
N LEU A 291 -5.29 -40.97 -2.72
CA LEU A 291 -4.37 -40.72 -3.83
C LEU A 291 -3.81 -42.04 -4.40
N PRO A 292 -3.41 -42.08 -5.68
CA PRO A 292 -2.73 -43.24 -6.26
C PRO A 292 -1.42 -43.58 -5.55
N THR A 293 -1.03 -44.86 -5.55
CA THR A 293 0.28 -45.35 -5.09
C THR A 293 1.45 -44.61 -5.73
N GLU A 294 1.33 -44.31 -7.02
CA GLU A 294 2.31 -43.60 -7.84
C GLU A 294 2.45 -42.15 -7.39
N THR A 295 1.33 -41.46 -7.16
CA THR A 295 1.28 -40.11 -6.59
C THR A 295 1.87 -40.07 -5.18
N ILE A 296 1.52 -41.03 -4.33
CA ILE A 296 2.04 -41.11 -2.96
C ILE A 296 3.56 -41.33 -2.95
N ARG A 297 4.08 -42.22 -3.81
CA ARG A 297 5.54 -42.37 -3.96
C ARG A 297 6.17 -41.09 -4.48
N ALA A 298 5.55 -40.42 -5.45
CA ALA A 298 6.13 -39.23 -6.05
C ALA A 298 6.27 -38.07 -5.05
N VAL A 299 5.23 -37.84 -4.24
CA VAL A 299 5.29 -36.85 -3.15
C VAL A 299 6.30 -37.27 -2.06
N ASN A 300 6.38 -38.55 -1.71
CA ASN A 300 7.44 -39.06 -0.81
C ASN A 300 8.86 -38.79 -1.34
N GLN A 301 9.09 -38.99 -2.65
CA GLN A 301 10.37 -38.70 -3.29
C GLN A 301 10.66 -37.19 -3.34
N ALA A 302 9.66 -36.35 -3.63
CA ALA A 302 9.79 -34.90 -3.57
C ALA A 302 10.20 -34.41 -2.17
N PHE A 303 9.58 -34.94 -1.11
CA PHE A 303 9.97 -34.66 0.28
C PHE A 303 11.41 -35.10 0.60
N ALA A 304 11.88 -36.21 0.02
CA ALA A 304 13.26 -36.68 0.18
C ALA A 304 14.31 -35.82 -0.54
N LEU A 305 13.90 -34.89 -1.41
CA LEU A 305 14.79 -33.91 -2.04
C LEU A 305 14.95 -32.62 -1.25
N LEU A 306 14.11 -32.33 -0.24
CA LEU A 306 14.14 -31.06 0.48
C LEU A 306 15.50 -30.79 1.15
N GLY A 307 15.97 -29.54 1.04
CA GLY A 307 17.28 -29.10 1.51
C GLY A 307 18.45 -29.45 0.58
N LYS A 308 18.23 -30.21 -0.52
CA LYS A 308 19.29 -30.42 -1.53
C LYS A 308 19.60 -29.10 -2.25
N PRO A 309 20.88 -28.79 -2.56
CA PRO A 309 21.26 -27.57 -3.29
C PRO A 309 20.56 -27.42 -4.64
N TYR A 310 20.29 -26.18 -5.04
CA TYR A 310 19.87 -25.83 -6.38
C TYR A 310 21.03 -25.95 -7.38
N GLY A 311 20.72 -26.18 -8.65
CA GLY A 311 21.69 -26.04 -9.74
C GLY A 311 21.01 -25.84 -11.09
N VAL A 312 21.43 -24.83 -11.84
CA VAL A 312 20.95 -24.56 -13.20
C VAL A 312 21.04 -25.84 -14.05
N ALA A 313 19.93 -26.21 -14.68
CA ALA A 313 19.74 -27.43 -15.50
C ALA A 313 20.09 -28.78 -14.83
N ALA A 314 20.40 -28.84 -13.53
CA ALA A 314 20.90 -30.06 -12.89
C ALA A 314 19.81 -31.11 -12.66
N THR A 315 20.18 -32.39 -12.68
CA THR A 315 19.26 -33.54 -12.60
C THR A 315 19.40 -34.38 -11.32
N GLY A 316 20.17 -33.91 -10.33
CA GLY A 316 20.63 -34.74 -9.20
C GLY A 316 21.87 -35.58 -9.51
N PRO A 317 22.42 -36.31 -8.53
CA PRO A 317 21.88 -36.48 -7.17
C PRO A 317 22.30 -35.37 -6.18
N ASP A 318 23.38 -34.63 -6.47
CA ASP A 318 24.00 -33.72 -5.49
C ASP A 318 23.35 -32.32 -5.48
N LYS A 319 22.84 -31.89 -6.64
CA LYS A 319 22.14 -30.62 -6.83
C LYS A 319 21.06 -30.74 -7.90
N TYR A 320 19.98 -29.97 -7.76
CA TYR A 320 18.79 -30.09 -8.60
C TYR A 320 18.39 -28.76 -9.23
N GLY A 321 18.23 -28.78 -10.55
CA GLY A 321 17.37 -27.86 -11.26
C GLY A 321 15.92 -28.36 -11.16
N CYS A 322 14.97 -27.53 -11.54
CA CYS A 322 13.60 -27.70 -11.06
C CYS A 322 12.84 -28.80 -11.78
N LEU A 323 13.06 -28.90 -13.10
CA LEU A 323 12.67 -30.06 -13.88
C LEU A 323 13.45 -31.32 -13.44
N GLY A 324 14.67 -31.18 -12.94
CA GLY A 324 15.43 -32.27 -12.34
C GLY A 324 14.77 -32.82 -11.07
N ALA A 325 14.42 -31.93 -10.13
CA ALA A 325 13.69 -32.29 -8.91
C ALA A 325 12.33 -32.93 -9.25
N ALA A 326 11.55 -32.31 -10.14
CA ALA A 326 10.25 -32.84 -10.56
C ALA A 326 10.37 -34.21 -11.27
N ARG A 327 11.43 -34.44 -12.07
CA ARG A 327 11.69 -35.72 -12.74
C ARG A 327 12.08 -36.82 -11.76
N VAL A 328 13.08 -36.57 -10.91
CA VAL A 328 13.54 -37.57 -9.92
C VAL A 328 12.42 -37.92 -8.94
N ALA A 329 11.60 -36.94 -8.59
CA ALA A 329 10.41 -37.16 -7.77
C ALA A 329 9.28 -37.92 -8.48
N TRP A 330 9.28 -38.12 -9.80
CA TRP A 330 8.23 -38.90 -10.52
C TRP A 330 8.74 -40.22 -11.13
N GLN A 331 10.05 -40.50 -11.02
CA GLN A 331 10.67 -41.75 -11.47
C GLN A 331 10.44 -42.91 -10.48
N PRO A 332 10.26 -44.16 -10.95
CA PRO A 332 10.27 -44.60 -12.35
C PRO A 332 8.89 -44.53 -13.03
N TYR A 333 7.82 -44.16 -12.31
CA TYR A 333 6.43 -44.29 -12.78
C TYR A 333 6.09 -43.45 -14.00
N THR A 334 6.74 -42.29 -14.15
CA THR A 334 6.73 -41.56 -15.42
C THR A 334 8.07 -40.90 -15.65
N THR A 335 8.43 -40.70 -16.92
CA THR A 335 9.63 -39.98 -17.31
C THR A 335 9.20 -38.62 -17.85
N LEU A 336 9.19 -37.59 -16.99
CA LEU A 336 8.92 -36.24 -17.49
C LEU A 336 10.03 -35.88 -18.51
N PRO A 337 9.69 -35.28 -19.67
CA PRO A 337 10.66 -34.89 -20.69
C PRO A 337 11.78 -33.95 -20.19
N ASN A 338 12.84 -33.83 -20.98
CA ASN A 338 14.02 -33.00 -20.66
C ASN A 338 13.78 -31.47 -20.70
N LEU A 339 12.57 -31.00 -21.06
CA LEU A 339 12.21 -29.58 -21.13
C LEU A 339 10.80 -29.35 -20.56
N VAL A 340 10.59 -28.26 -19.81
CA VAL A 340 9.29 -27.96 -19.15
C VAL A 340 8.17 -27.80 -20.19
N GLY A 341 8.43 -27.09 -21.29
CA GLY A 341 7.50 -26.98 -22.42
C GLY A 341 7.16 -28.30 -23.13
N LYS A 342 7.89 -29.39 -22.86
CA LYS A 342 7.55 -30.75 -23.34
C LYS A 342 6.79 -31.58 -22.30
N VAL A 343 6.73 -31.16 -21.03
CA VAL A 343 5.87 -31.77 -20.00
C VAL A 343 4.40 -31.49 -20.28
N TYR A 344 4.06 -30.24 -20.64
CA TYR A 344 2.68 -29.80 -20.89
C TYR A 344 1.86 -30.65 -21.90
N PRO A 345 2.34 -30.96 -23.13
CA PRO A 345 1.57 -31.78 -24.08
C PRO A 345 1.28 -33.22 -23.60
N ASP A 346 2.07 -33.75 -22.65
CA ASP A 346 2.11 -35.17 -22.32
C ASP A 346 1.30 -35.55 -21.07
N TYR A 347 0.71 -34.60 -20.34
CA TYR A 347 -0.07 -34.86 -19.13
C TYR A 347 -1.37 -34.06 -19.09
N GLN A 348 -2.46 -34.69 -18.65
CA GLN A 348 -3.77 -34.06 -18.55
C GLN A 348 -3.79 -32.90 -17.54
N GLN A 349 -4.10 -31.69 -18.02
CA GLN A 349 -4.38 -30.52 -17.18
C GLN A 349 -5.62 -30.73 -16.31
N VAL A 350 -5.57 -30.25 -15.06
CA VAL A 350 -6.67 -30.23 -14.09
C VAL A 350 -7.04 -28.78 -13.71
N PRO A 351 -8.30 -28.50 -13.31
CA PRO A 351 -8.69 -27.19 -12.80
C PRO A 351 -7.95 -26.84 -11.50
N ALA A 352 -7.69 -25.54 -11.25
CA ALA A 352 -7.04 -25.07 -10.01
C ALA A 352 -7.77 -25.53 -8.74
N ALA A 353 -9.11 -25.45 -8.72
CA ALA A 353 -9.96 -25.95 -7.63
C ALA A 353 -10.02 -27.49 -7.50
N SER A 354 -9.25 -28.23 -8.31
CA SER A 354 -9.14 -29.69 -8.27
C SER A 354 -7.69 -30.17 -8.07
N VAL A 355 -6.73 -29.26 -7.87
CA VAL A 355 -5.32 -29.56 -7.59
C VAL A 355 -5.19 -30.39 -6.31
N GLN A 356 -4.24 -31.33 -6.30
CA GLN A 356 -3.94 -32.19 -5.16
C GLN A 356 -2.43 -32.47 -5.07
N PRO A 357 -1.93 -32.96 -3.92
CA PRO A 357 -0.53 -33.33 -3.78
C PRO A 357 -0.02 -34.23 -4.90
N GLY A 358 1.13 -33.87 -5.47
CA GLY A 358 1.77 -34.59 -6.56
C GLY A 358 1.55 -34.00 -7.96
N ASP A 359 0.50 -33.19 -8.17
CA ASP A 359 0.28 -32.54 -9.48
C ASP A 359 1.47 -31.65 -9.86
N LEU A 360 1.82 -31.63 -11.14
CA LEU A 360 2.88 -30.78 -11.67
C LEU A 360 2.33 -29.38 -11.94
N LEU A 361 2.84 -28.40 -11.20
CA LEU A 361 2.50 -26.99 -11.39
C LEU A 361 3.52 -26.37 -12.34
N LEU A 362 3.06 -25.89 -13.49
CA LEU A 362 3.90 -25.22 -14.49
C LEU A 362 3.64 -23.71 -14.45
N MET A 363 4.72 -22.95 -14.36
CA MET A 363 4.71 -21.49 -14.29
C MET A 363 5.28 -20.90 -15.59
N GLY A 364 4.61 -19.87 -16.11
CA GLY A 364 4.84 -19.38 -17.47
C GLY A 364 3.74 -18.43 -17.97
N SER A 365 3.92 -17.92 -19.19
CA SER A 365 2.91 -17.10 -19.90
C SER A 365 2.76 -17.56 -21.36
N ARG A 366 1.99 -16.82 -22.16
CA ARG A 366 1.89 -17.11 -23.60
C ARG A 366 3.08 -16.56 -24.38
N SER A 367 3.64 -15.41 -23.99
CA SER A 367 4.85 -14.84 -24.60
C SER A 367 6.15 -15.54 -24.19
N VAL A 368 6.30 -15.82 -22.89
CA VAL A 368 7.54 -16.36 -22.28
C VAL A 368 7.67 -17.87 -22.45
N GLY A 369 6.55 -18.58 -22.65
CA GLY A 369 6.51 -20.03 -22.55
C GLY A 369 6.57 -20.53 -21.10
N LEU A 370 6.91 -21.80 -20.92
CA LEU A 370 6.91 -22.49 -19.62
C LEU A 370 8.33 -22.65 -19.08
N PHE A 371 8.66 -21.91 -18.02
CA PHE A 371 10.04 -21.78 -17.51
C PHE A 371 10.28 -22.47 -16.15
N HIS A 372 9.26 -22.57 -15.31
CA HIS A 372 9.37 -23.15 -13.96
C HIS A 372 8.35 -24.27 -13.73
N ILE A 373 8.72 -25.22 -12.87
CA ILE A 373 7.95 -26.41 -12.53
C ILE A 373 8.14 -26.75 -11.04
N GLY A 374 7.04 -27.07 -10.37
CA GLY A 374 7.01 -27.61 -9.00
C GLY A 374 6.02 -28.77 -8.87
N ILE A 375 6.05 -29.43 -7.71
CA ILE A 375 5.10 -30.48 -7.33
C ILE A 375 4.16 -29.92 -6.27
N ALA A 376 2.86 -29.90 -6.57
CA ALA A 376 1.82 -29.43 -5.67
C ALA A 376 1.83 -30.18 -4.34
N LEU A 377 1.47 -29.46 -3.27
CA LEU A 377 1.04 -29.97 -1.99
C LEU A 377 -0.39 -29.45 -1.70
N ASP A 378 -0.89 -29.67 -0.49
CA ASP A 378 -2.09 -28.99 0.00
C ASP A 378 -1.82 -27.51 0.34
N ASN A 379 -2.86 -26.76 0.70
CA ASN A 379 -2.79 -25.39 1.21
C ASN A 379 -2.14 -24.33 0.27
N GLY A 380 -2.09 -24.60 -1.05
CA GLY A 380 -1.46 -23.67 -2.00
C GLY A 380 0.06 -23.65 -1.92
N GLU A 381 0.66 -24.76 -1.45
CA GLU A 381 2.11 -24.94 -1.40
C GLU A 381 2.62 -25.86 -2.51
N MET A 382 3.91 -25.81 -2.78
CA MET A 382 4.58 -26.72 -3.71
C MET A 382 6.04 -26.99 -3.32
N ILE A 383 6.53 -28.18 -3.64
CA ILE A 383 7.96 -28.52 -3.60
C ILE A 383 8.59 -28.18 -4.94
N ALA A 384 9.63 -27.35 -4.95
CA ALA A 384 10.47 -27.14 -6.12
C ALA A 384 11.93 -26.87 -5.70
N ALA A 385 12.85 -27.05 -6.64
CA ALA A 385 14.12 -26.34 -6.55
C ALA A 385 13.87 -24.86 -6.83
N ASP A 386 14.58 -23.98 -6.13
CA ASP A 386 14.37 -22.53 -6.16
C ASP A 386 15.74 -21.84 -6.12
N GLU A 387 16.04 -21.01 -7.12
CA GLU A 387 17.33 -20.31 -7.24
C GLU A 387 17.49 -19.25 -6.15
N ALA A 388 16.41 -18.55 -5.79
CA ALA A 388 16.40 -17.51 -4.74
C ALA A 388 16.45 -18.09 -3.32
N LYS A 389 16.10 -19.38 -3.13
CA LYS A 389 16.36 -20.14 -1.89
C LYS A 389 17.58 -21.06 -1.97
N GLY A 390 18.30 -21.07 -3.09
CA GLY A 390 19.50 -21.87 -3.34
C GLY A 390 19.34 -23.39 -3.16
N SER A 391 18.11 -23.90 -3.08
CA SER A 391 17.83 -25.27 -2.62
C SER A 391 16.43 -25.76 -3.03
N VAL A 392 16.17 -27.06 -2.82
CA VAL A 392 14.84 -27.66 -2.94
C VAL A 392 14.04 -27.38 -1.65
N VAL A 393 12.91 -26.70 -1.80
CA VAL A 393 12.13 -26.11 -0.70
C VAL A 393 10.62 -26.32 -0.88
N VAL A 394 9.88 -26.25 0.22
CA VAL A 394 8.43 -25.97 0.18
C VAL A 394 8.24 -24.46 0.05
N THR A 395 7.63 -24.02 -1.05
CA THR A 395 7.29 -22.62 -1.30
C THR A 395 5.79 -22.46 -1.56
N SER A 396 5.31 -21.22 -1.61
CA SER A 396 3.93 -20.93 -2.00
C SER A 396 3.81 -20.99 -3.53
N VAL A 397 2.67 -21.44 -4.05
CA VAL A 397 2.41 -21.41 -5.49
C VAL A 397 2.34 -19.95 -5.97
N PRO A 398 3.15 -19.51 -6.95
CA PRO A 398 3.12 -18.13 -7.44
C PRO A 398 1.88 -17.80 -8.27
N ASP A 399 1.52 -16.52 -8.35
CA ASP A 399 0.44 -16.02 -9.21
C ASP A 399 0.67 -16.30 -10.71
N SER A 400 1.90 -16.57 -11.12
CA SER A 400 2.30 -16.95 -12.48
C SER A 400 2.05 -18.43 -12.85
N LEU A 401 1.16 -19.11 -12.11
CA LEU A 401 0.71 -20.48 -12.41
C LEU A 401 -0.03 -20.55 -13.75
N TYR A 402 0.62 -21.13 -14.76
CA TYR A 402 0.02 -21.34 -16.08
C TYR A 402 -0.92 -22.55 -16.11
N ALA A 403 -0.50 -23.67 -15.51
CA ALA A 403 -1.28 -24.90 -15.49
C ALA A 403 -0.88 -25.85 -14.37
N ALA A 404 -1.86 -26.60 -13.85
CA ALA A 404 -1.63 -27.80 -13.04
C ALA A 404 -1.92 -29.05 -13.88
N LEU A 405 -1.01 -30.02 -13.88
CA LEU A 405 -1.09 -31.26 -14.67
C LEU A 405 -1.06 -32.48 -13.75
N ARG A 406 -1.81 -33.53 -14.07
CA ARG A 406 -1.88 -34.75 -13.26
C ARG A 406 -1.27 -35.96 -13.97
N PRO A 407 -0.03 -36.37 -13.67
CA PRO A 407 0.66 -37.42 -14.40
C PRO A 407 -0.06 -38.78 -14.40
N THR A 408 -0.79 -39.08 -13.32
CA THR A 408 -1.57 -40.33 -13.15
C THR A 408 -2.81 -40.43 -14.03
N LEU A 409 -3.25 -39.34 -14.67
CA LEU A 409 -4.25 -39.39 -15.74
C LEU A 409 -3.64 -39.76 -17.11
N GLY A 410 -2.32 -39.62 -17.28
CA GLY A 410 -1.61 -39.83 -18.55
C GLY A 410 -1.86 -38.73 -19.58
N LYS A 411 -1.61 -39.05 -20.86
CA LYS A 411 -1.73 -38.09 -21.98
C LYS A 411 -3.17 -37.56 -22.13
N PRO A 412 -3.36 -36.26 -22.43
CA PRO A 412 -4.67 -35.67 -22.63
C PRO A 412 -5.34 -36.18 -23.91
N ALA A 413 -6.67 -36.29 -23.91
CA ALA A 413 -7.45 -36.80 -25.05
C ALA A 413 -7.45 -35.87 -26.28
N LYS A 414 -7.03 -34.61 -26.12
CA LYS A 414 -6.63 -33.70 -27.20
C LYS A 414 -5.22 -33.21 -26.85
N ALA A 415 -4.31 -33.22 -27.83
CA ALA A 415 -2.94 -32.74 -27.62
C ALA A 415 -2.96 -31.26 -27.17
N GLN A 416 -2.28 -30.97 -26.06
CA GLN A 416 -2.16 -29.61 -25.54
C GLN A 416 -0.95 -28.93 -26.17
N VAL A 417 -1.14 -27.76 -26.76
CA VAL A 417 -0.03 -26.98 -27.33
C VAL A 417 0.58 -26.14 -26.20
N ALA A 418 1.83 -26.43 -25.84
CA ALA A 418 2.58 -25.59 -24.93
C ALA A 418 2.78 -24.20 -25.53
N PRO A 419 2.71 -23.11 -24.74
CA PRO A 419 3.09 -21.80 -25.24
C PRO A 419 4.56 -21.86 -25.65
N ALA A 420 4.82 -21.57 -26.92
CA ALA A 420 6.17 -21.38 -27.43
C ALA A 420 6.62 -19.97 -27.04
N ALA A 421 7.86 -19.82 -26.57
CA ALA A 421 8.45 -18.50 -26.40
C ALA A 421 8.48 -17.79 -27.77
N THR A 422 7.86 -16.62 -27.87
CA THR A 422 7.80 -15.82 -29.11
C THR A 422 9.04 -14.95 -29.30
N SER A 423 9.98 -14.99 -28.35
CA SER A 423 11.21 -14.21 -28.29
C SER A 423 12.36 -15.10 -27.79
N GLU A 424 13.50 -15.03 -28.46
CA GLU A 424 14.62 -15.98 -28.27
C GLU A 424 15.42 -15.75 -26.97
N ALA A 425 15.24 -14.59 -26.32
CA ALA A 425 16.08 -14.13 -25.22
C ALA A 425 15.67 -14.62 -23.81
N TYR A 426 14.43 -15.09 -23.62
CA TYR A 426 13.90 -15.38 -22.28
C TYR A 426 14.39 -16.70 -21.66
N GLN A 427 15.64 -16.70 -21.20
CA GLN A 427 16.16 -17.67 -20.23
C GLN A 427 15.66 -17.35 -18.81
N PHE A 428 14.33 -17.33 -18.61
CA PHE A 428 13.73 -17.20 -17.27
C PHE A 428 14.23 -18.35 -16.39
N ARG A 429 15.01 -18.00 -15.37
CA ARG A 429 15.54 -18.97 -14.42
C ARG A 429 14.51 -19.37 -13.38
N CYS A 430 14.78 -20.46 -12.69
CA CYS A 430 13.78 -21.14 -11.90
C CYS A 430 13.62 -20.58 -10.47
N GLY A 431 12.38 -20.43 -10.01
CA GLY A 431 12.07 -19.76 -8.73
C GLY A 431 12.18 -18.25 -8.81
N ASN A 432 12.50 -17.72 -10.00
CA ASN A 432 12.74 -16.31 -10.22
C ASN A 432 11.46 -15.61 -10.72
N THR A 433 11.14 -14.45 -10.14
CA THR A 433 10.03 -13.59 -10.58
C THR A 433 10.51 -12.56 -11.59
N ALA A 434 9.59 -11.95 -12.35
CA ALA A 434 9.92 -11.00 -13.44
C ALA A 434 10.63 -9.70 -13.01
N THR A 435 10.93 -9.54 -11.72
CA THR A 435 11.54 -8.36 -11.07
C THR A 435 13.08 -8.40 -11.03
N SER A 436 13.73 -9.36 -11.69
CA SER A 436 15.18 -9.63 -11.61
C SER A 436 15.91 -9.50 -12.96
N TYR A 437 15.26 -8.90 -13.95
CA TYR A 437 15.84 -8.67 -15.28
C TYR A 437 17.04 -7.72 -15.16
N GLU A 438 18.26 -8.19 -15.46
CA GLU A 438 19.43 -7.32 -15.56
C GLU A 438 19.34 -6.47 -16.84
N VAL A 439 18.74 -5.29 -16.71
CA VAL A 439 18.76 -4.27 -17.75
C VAL A 439 20.22 -3.83 -17.92
N GLY A 440 20.82 -4.15 -19.06
CA GLY A 440 22.27 -4.02 -19.27
C GLY A 440 22.80 -2.59 -19.10
N THR A 441 23.34 -2.30 -17.91
CA THR A 441 23.99 -1.05 -17.42
C THR A 441 23.24 0.28 -17.60
N GLY A 442 22.15 0.32 -18.38
CA GLY A 442 21.28 1.47 -18.59
C GLY A 442 20.20 1.58 -17.51
N ALA A 443 20.37 2.55 -16.62
CA ALA A 443 19.33 2.96 -15.68
C ALA A 443 18.03 3.36 -16.41
N TRP A 444 16.87 2.94 -15.89
CA TRP A 444 15.58 3.50 -16.32
C TRP A 444 15.36 4.88 -15.68
N THR A 445 14.35 5.60 -16.15
CA THR A 445 13.83 6.84 -15.56
C THR A 445 12.30 6.86 -15.64
N TRP A 446 11.65 7.85 -15.02
CA TRP A 446 10.20 8.01 -15.10
C TRP A 446 9.76 8.52 -16.49
N PRO A 447 8.63 8.03 -17.03
CA PRO A 447 8.17 8.39 -18.38
C PRO A 447 7.65 9.82 -18.49
N ILE A 448 7.39 10.48 -17.36
CA ILE A 448 7.12 11.91 -17.25
C ILE A 448 8.02 12.45 -16.12
N ALA A 449 8.47 13.69 -16.23
CA ALA A 449 9.28 14.32 -15.18
C ALA A 449 8.46 14.57 -13.90
N ASP A 450 9.12 14.46 -12.74
CA ASP A 450 8.49 14.62 -11.42
C ASP A 450 7.69 15.92 -11.29
N GLY A 451 6.50 15.83 -10.71
CA GLY A 451 5.54 16.93 -10.59
C GLY A 451 4.74 17.23 -11.87
N GLY A 452 5.09 16.65 -13.02
CA GLY A 452 4.34 16.78 -14.27
C GLY A 452 3.10 15.88 -14.39
N TYR A 453 2.89 14.97 -13.43
CA TYR A 453 1.88 13.91 -13.48
C TYR A 453 1.35 13.52 -12.09
N GLN A 454 0.21 12.81 -12.09
CA GLN A 454 -0.32 12.08 -10.94
C GLN A 454 -0.24 10.57 -11.17
N ILE A 455 -0.39 9.75 -10.13
CA ILE A 455 -0.62 8.31 -10.28
C ILE A 455 -2.14 8.07 -10.45
N GLY A 456 -2.54 7.48 -11.58
CA GLY A 456 -3.92 7.14 -11.91
C GLY A 456 -4.23 5.65 -11.74
N THR A 457 -5.09 5.11 -12.62
CA THR A 457 -5.54 3.71 -12.60
C THR A 457 -4.36 2.73 -12.56
N PRO A 458 -4.29 1.83 -11.57
CA PRO A 458 -3.20 0.88 -11.45
C PRO A 458 -3.32 -0.29 -12.43
N PHE A 459 -2.19 -0.94 -12.69
CA PHE A 459 -2.14 -2.20 -13.44
C PHE A 459 -3.00 -3.29 -12.79
N GLY A 460 -3.67 -4.10 -13.61
CA GLY A 460 -4.47 -5.24 -13.17
C GLY A 460 -5.85 -4.89 -12.61
N GLN A 461 -6.26 -3.61 -12.58
CA GLN A 461 -7.60 -3.22 -12.15
C GLN A 461 -8.67 -3.90 -13.04
N PRO A 462 -9.60 -4.69 -12.51
CA PRO A 462 -10.65 -5.33 -13.30
C PRO A 462 -11.74 -4.33 -13.72
N GLY A 463 -12.27 -4.47 -14.93
CA GLY A 463 -13.38 -3.65 -15.39
C GLY A 463 -13.74 -3.83 -16.87
N ALA A 464 -14.99 -3.51 -17.20
CA ALA A 464 -15.52 -3.59 -18.57
C ALA A 464 -15.04 -2.46 -19.51
N LEU A 465 -14.20 -1.54 -19.02
CA LEU A 465 -13.59 -0.47 -19.82
C LEU A 465 -12.45 -1.00 -20.72
N TRP A 466 -11.92 -2.18 -20.44
CA TRP A 466 -10.80 -2.79 -21.15
C TRP A 466 -11.23 -4.10 -21.82
N ALA A 467 -10.86 -4.29 -23.10
CA ALA A 467 -11.23 -5.49 -23.86
C ALA A 467 -10.61 -6.80 -23.32
N SER A 468 -9.54 -6.67 -22.54
CA SER A 468 -8.89 -7.70 -21.71
C SER A 468 -9.65 -8.06 -20.43
N GLY A 469 -10.65 -7.26 -20.03
CA GLY A 469 -11.32 -7.34 -18.72
C GLY A 469 -10.50 -6.80 -17.54
N ILE A 470 -9.23 -6.45 -17.76
CA ILE A 470 -8.31 -5.86 -16.78
C ILE A 470 -7.48 -4.75 -17.42
N HIS A 471 -7.10 -3.76 -16.62
CA HIS A 471 -6.19 -2.70 -17.03
C HIS A 471 -4.76 -3.22 -17.25
N THR A 472 -4.16 -2.94 -18.41
CA THR A 472 -2.88 -3.52 -18.86
C THR A 472 -1.64 -2.67 -18.59
N GLY A 473 -1.80 -1.43 -18.11
CA GLY A 473 -0.71 -0.50 -17.83
C GLY A 473 -0.88 0.23 -16.50
N GLN A 474 -0.09 1.29 -16.31
CA GLN A 474 -0.26 2.28 -15.26
C GLN A 474 -0.64 3.60 -15.93
N ASP A 475 -1.75 4.21 -15.50
CA ASP A 475 -2.12 5.54 -15.98
C ASP A 475 -1.39 6.61 -15.18
N PHE A 476 -0.96 7.66 -15.87
CA PHE A 476 -0.36 8.86 -15.30
C PHE A 476 -1.14 10.10 -15.76
N PRO A 477 -2.22 10.50 -15.04
CA PRO A 477 -3.00 11.69 -15.34
C PRO A 477 -2.13 12.95 -15.33
N ALA A 478 -2.19 13.68 -16.43
CA ALA A 478 -1.33 14.82 -16.71
C ALA A 478 -1.99 15.71 -17.78
N ALA A 479 -1.62 16.98 -17.84
CA ALA A 479 -2.18 17.91 -18.82
C ALA A 479 -1.80 17.51 -20.26
N VAL A 480 -2.71 17.75 -21.22
CA VAL A 480 -2.39 17.64 -22.65
C VAL A 480 -1.21 18.57 -22.96
N GLY A 481 -0.17 18.02 -23.60
CA GLY A 481 1.08 18.73 -23.87
C GLY A 481 2.21 18.50 -22.85
N THR A 482 1.97 17.82 -21.71
CA THR A 482 3.05 17.42 -20.79
C THR A 482 4.08 16.54 -21.50
N PRO A 483 5.40 16.85 -21.49
CA PRO A 483 6.40 16.06 -22.20
C PRO A 483 6.55 14.62 -21.65
N VAL A 484 6.55 13.65 -22.57
CA VAL A 484 6.77 12.23 -22.31
C VAL A 484 8.19 11.84 -22.74
N ARG A 485 8.81 10.94 -21.98
CA ARG A 485 10.21 10.51 -22.14
C ARG A 485 10.34 9.00 -22.25
N ALA A 486 11.35 8.55 -22.99
CA ALA A 486 11.79 7.16 -22.99
C ALA A 486 12.29 6.77 -21.59
N VAL A 487 11.76 5.71 -20.99
CA VAL A 487 12.21 5.25 -19.66
C VAL A 487 13.60 4.63 -19.72
N ALA A 488 13.93 3.89 -20.76
CA ALA A 488 15.22 3.23 -20.95
C ALA A 488 15.71 3.38 -22.39
N ALA A 489 16.99 3.11 -22.65
CA ALA A 489 17.54 3.16 -24.00
C ALA A 489 16.92 2.06 -24.89
N GLY A 490 16.69 2.35 -26.17
CA GLY A 490 16.04 1.40 -27.08
C GLY A 490 15.77 1.97 -28.48
N THR A 491 14.98 1.25 -29.27
CA THR A 491 14.58 1.61 -30.63
C THR A 491 13.08 1.88 -30.70
N VAL A 492 12.71 3.05 -31.21
CA VAL A 492 11.32 3.52 -31.34
C VAL A 492 10.57 2.76 -32.43
N ARG A 493 9.31 2.47 -32.14
CA ARG A 493 8.22 2.06 -33.05
C ARG A 493 7.09 3.08 -32.91
N VAL A 494 6.57 3.61 -34.01
CA VAL A 494 5.43 4.54 -34.02
C VAL A 494 4.17 3.83 -34.52
N GLU A 495 3.13 3.79 -33.69
CA GLU A 495 1.89 3.05 -33.93
C GLU A 495 0.66 3.94 -33.73
N HIS A 496 -0.44 3.62 -34.42
CA HIS A 496 -1.70 4.37 -34.33
C HIS A 496 -2.93 3.45 -34.13
N PRO A 497 -2.96 2.55 -33.12
CA PRO A 497 -4.07 1.63 -32.94
C PRO A 497 -5.27 2.35 -32.30
N ALA A 498 -6.48 2.01 -32.73
CA ALA A 498 -7.71 2.72 -32.34
C ALA A 498 -7.98 2.81 -30.82
N TRP A 499 -7.39 1.92 -30.00
CA TRP A 499 -7.49 1.99 -28.55
C TRP A 499 -6.54 3.02 -27.91
N ALA A 500 -5.33 3.21 -28.47
CA ALA A 500 -4.30 4.08 -27.91
C ALA A 500 -4.26 5.47 -28.55
N GLY A 501 -4.84 5.64 -29.74
CA GLY A 501 -4.57 6.82 -30.55
C GLY A 501 -3.11 6.81 -30.98
N ASN A 502 -2.38 7.91 -30.77
CA ASN A 502 -0.94 7.97 -30.99
C ASN A 502 -0.21 7.14 -29.92
N LEU A 503 0.58 6.16 -30.35
CA LEU A 503 1.35 5.25 -29.52
C LEU A 503 2.83 5.27 -29.92
N VAL A 504 3.71 5.56 -28.97
CA VAL A 504 5.13 5.16 -29.08
C VAL A 504 5.29 3.82 -28.38
N ARG A 505 5.99 2.89 -29.02
CA ARG A 505 6.58 1.70 -28.38
C ARG A 505 8.09 1.83 -28.47
N ILE A 506 8.82 1.39 -27.44
CA ILE A 506 10.28 1.29 -27.46
C ILE A 506 10.66 -0.17 -27.22
N ASP A 507 11.40 -0.73 -28.16
CA ASP A 507 12.06 -2.04 -28.06
C ASP A 507 13.41 -1.83 -27.38
N HIS A 508 13.60 -2.42 -26.19
CA HIS A 508 14.81 -2.31 -25.39
C HIS A 508 15.79 -3.46 -25.61
N GLY A 509 15.49 -4.38 -26.54
CA GLY A 509 16.18 -5.66 -26.68
C GLY A 509 15.60 -6.74 -25.75
N ASP A 510 16.02 -7.98 -26.00
CA ASP A 510 15.69 -9.18 -25.22
C ASP A 510 14.19 -9.39 -24.88
N GLY A 511 13.31 -8.87 -25.74
CA GLY A 511 11.85 -8.98 -25.64
C GLY A 511 11.19 -8.00 -24.65
N LEU A 512 11.98 -7.12 -24.02
CA LEU A 512 11.48 -6.04 -23.17
C LEU A 512 11.01 -4.86 -24.04
N GLU A 513 9.74 -4.48 -23.90
CA GLU A 513 9.18 -3.29 -24.55
C GLU A 513 8.55 -2.35 -23.53
N THR A 514 8.52 -1.04 -23.83
CA THR A 514 7.68 -0.08 -23.12
C THR A 514 6.78 0.69 -24.07
N LEU A 515 5.54 0.94 -23.65
CA LEU A 515 4.50 1.57 -24.48
C LEU A 515 4.01 2.87 -23.83
N TYR A 516 3.73 3.86 -24.67
CA TYR A 516 3.34 5.22 -24.29
C TYR A 516 2.12 5.63 -25.13
N ALA A 517 0.93 5.41 -24.60
CA ALA A 517 -0.35 5.57 -25.29
C ALA A 517 -1.05 6.91 -24.96
N HIS A 518 -2.08 7.23 -25.75
CA HIS A 518 -2.93 8.43 -25.66
C HIS A 518 -2.20 9.75 -25.94
N LEU A 519 -1.06 9.72 -26.63
CA LEU A 519 -0.22 10.90 -26.85
C LEU A 519 -0.91 11.96 -27.75
N SER A 520 -0.65 13.25 -27.49
CA SER A 520 -1.10 14.36 -28.37
C SER A 520 -0.08 14.73 -29.44
N SER A 521 1.21 14.49 -29.17
CA SER A 521 2.28 14.54 -30.18
C SER A 521 3.24 13.37 -30.01
N ILE A 522 3.84 12.96 -31.12
CA ILE A 522 5.02 12.10 -31.16
C ILE A 522 6.15 12.96 -31.71
N ASP A 523 7.24 13.07 -30.95
CA ASP A 523 8.32 14.03 -31.23
C ASP A 523 9.57 13.34 -31.83
N VAL A 524 9.52 12.02 -32.03
CA VAL A 524 10.59 11.17 -32.58
C VAL A 524 10.08 10.34 -33.78
N PRO A 525 10.84 10.24 -34.89
CA PRO A 525 10.49 9.35 -36.01
C PRO A 525 10.51 7.85 -35.65
N ASP A 526 9.78 7.05 -36.42
CA ASP A 526 9.88 5.58 -36.38
C ASP A 526 11.32 5.09 -36.62
N GLY A 527 11.73 4.03 -35.92
CA GLY A 527 13.09 3.48 -35.99
C GLY A 527 14.19 4.30 -35.29
N THR A 528 13.86 5.44 -34.68
CA THR A 528 14.83 6.27 -33.93
C THR A 528 15.40 5.50 -32.74
N ARG A 529 16.72 5.53 -32.53
CA ARG A 529 17.32 5.11 -31.26
C ARG A 529 17.29 6.25 -30.24
N VAL A 530 16.84 5.93 -29.04
CA VAL A 530 16.70 6.87 -27.91
C VAL A 530 17.44 6.34 -26.68
N ALA A 531 17.89 7.25 -25.83
CA ALA A 531 18.44 6.99 -24.50
C ALA A 531 17.38 7.17 -23.40
N ALA A 532 17.67 6.67 -22.19
CA ALA A 532 16.84 6.92 -21.02
C ALA A 532 16.74 8.44 -20.74
N GLY A 533 15.51 8.96 -20.71
CA GLY A 533 15.21 10.38 -20.48
C GLY A 533 15.03 11.23 -21.74
N ASP A 534 15.30 10.72 -22.94
CA ASP A 534 15.02 11.43 -24.19
C ASP A 534 13.52 11.70 -24.34
N ARG A 535 13.15 12.89 -24.84
CA ARG A 535 11.75 13.26 -25.08
C ARG A 535 11.26 12.56 -26.35
N ILE A 536 10.11 11.87 -26.26
CA ILE A 536 9.53 11.06 -27.34
C ILE A 536 8.14 11.55 -27.80
N GLY A 537 7.49 12.41 -27.03
CA GLY A 537 6.14 12.87 -27.33
C GLY A 537 5.58 13.77 -26.23
N ALA A 538 4.27 13.98 -26.27
CA ALA A 538 3.52 14.68 -25.24
C ALA A 538 2.21 13.97 -24.88
N VAL A 539 1.81 14.05 -23.61
CA VAL A 539 0.53 13.54 -23.08
C VAL A 539 -0.64 14.09 -23.87
N GLY A 540 -1.67 13.28 -24.09
CA GLY A 540 -2.89 13.69 -24.77
C GLY A 540 -4.12 13.02 -24.17
N THR A 541 -5.10 12.74 -25.03
CA THR A 541 -6.32 11.98 -24.69
C THR A 541 -6.83 11.19 -25.89
N GLU A 542 -5.94 10.84 -26.83
CA GLU A 542 -6.28 10.23 -28.11
C GLU A 542 -6.70 8.75 -27.97
N GLY A 543 -7.54 8.26 -28.88
CA GLY A 543 -8.05 6.88 -28.82
C GLY A 543 -9.12 6.67 -27.74
N ASN A 544 -9.11 5.51 -27.08
CA ASN A 544 -10.09 5.13 -26.06
C ASN A 544 -9.65 5.62 -24.67
N SER A 545 -9.77 6.94 -24.44
CA SER A 545 -9.42 7.59 -23.18
C SER A 545 -10.65 8.21 -22.49
N THR A 546 -10.64 8.25 -21.15
CA THR A 546 -11.64 8.94 -20.31
C THR A 546 -11.23 10.36 -19.91
N GLY A 547 -10.01 10.78 -20.24
CA GLY A 547 -9.48 12.12 -19.97
C GLY A 547 -7.94 12.20 -20.08
N PRO A 548 -7.32 13.39 -19.96
CA PRO A 548 -5.89 13.55 -20.20
C PRO A 548 -4.97 12.73 -19.27
N HIS A 549 -4.24 11.78 -19.85
CA HIS A 549 -3.24 10.95 -19.16
C HIS A 549 -2.26 10.33 -20.17
N LEU A 550 -1.08 9.94 -19.69
CA LEU A 550 -0.26 8.92 -20.35
C LEU A 550 -0.71 7.57 -19.83
N HIS A 551 -1.02 6.62 -20.71
CA HIS A 551 -1.10 5.21 -20.35
C HIS A 551 0.25 4.54 -20.67
N PHE A 552 0.88 3.96 -19.65
CA PHE A 552 2.23 3.39 -19.74
C PHE A 552 2.22 1.89 -19.45
N GLU A 553 2.74 1.07 -20.36
CA GLU A 553 2.92 -0.37 -20.14
C GLU A 553 4.40 -0.76 -20.17
N VAL A 554 4.75 -1.78 -19.37
CA VAL A 554 5.94 -2.61 -19.58
C VAL A 554 5.46 -3.94 -20.15
N ARG A 555 6.11 -4.45 -21.19
CA ARG A 555 5.82 -5.78 -21.76
C ARG A 555 7.05 -6.66 -21.74
N LEU A 556 6.83 -7.95 -21.50
CA LEU A 556 7.84 -9.00 -21.59
C LEU A 556 7.40 -10.04 -22.63
N GLY A 557 8.11 -10.08 -23.75
CA GLY A 557 7.77 -10.88 -24.93
C GLY A 557 6.44 -10.50 -25.60
N GLY A 558 5.90 -9.33 -25.26
CA GLY A 558 4.59 -8.83 -25.72
C GLY A 558 3.43 -9.01 -24.73
N ASP A 559 3.56 -9.82 -23.67
CA ASP A 559 2.58 -9.86 -22.56
C ASP A 559 2.83 -8.66 -21.62
N ALA A 560 1.77 -7.94 -21.23
CA ALA A 560 1.87 -6.78 -20.34
C ALA A 560 2.04 -7.19 -18.87
N VAL A 561 2.93 -6.49 -18.15
CA VAL A 561 3.26 -6.71 -16.74
C VAL A 561 3.19 -5.40 -15.95
N ASN A 562 3.08 -5.49 -14.62
CA ASN A 562 3.01 -4.32 -13.75
C ASN A 562 4.23 -3.41 -13.97
N PRO A 563 4.06 -2.13 -14.40
CA PRO A 563 5.18 -1.24 -14.68
C PRO A 563 5.94 -0.77 -13.44
N MET A 564 5.25 -0.66 -12.29
CA MET A 564 5.77 0.08 -11.12
C MET A 564 7.06 -0.52 -10.52
N PRO A 565 7.26 -1.85 -10.45
CA PRO A 565 8.53 -2.43 -10.01
C PRO A 565 9.73 -2.01 -10.87
N PHE A 566 9.57 -1.86 -12.18
CA PHE A 566 10.66 -1.49 -13.10
C PHE A 566 11.04 0.00 -12.95
N LEU A 567 10.04 0.86 -12.82
CA LEU A 567 10.24 2.29 -12.51
C LEU A 567 10.89 2.49 -11.12
N ALA A 568 10.60 1.61 -10.16
CA ALA A 568 11.17 1.65 -8.82
C ALA A 568 12.60 1.07 -8.70
N THR A 569 13.04 0.21 -9.61
CA THR A 569 14.42 -0.35 -9.61
C THR A 569 15.38 0.40 -10.52
N GLY A 570 14.91 0.95 -11.64
CA GLY A 570 15.83 1.36 -12.70
C GLY A 570 16.50 2.72 -12.53
N GLY A 571 15.98 3.65 -11.70
CA GLY A 571 16.49 5.01 -11.57
C GLY A 571 18.01 5.13 -11.36
N THR A 572 18.68 6.05 -12.07
CA THR A 572 20.15 6.29 -11.95
C THR A 572 20.60 6.78 -10.57
N SER A 573 19.68 6.90 -9.62
CA SER A 573 19.96 6.82 -8.20
C SER A 573 19.77 5.37 -7.72
N LEU A 574 20.82 4.54 -7.89
CA LEU A 574 21.14 3.58 -6.83
C LEU A 574 21.37 4.41 -5.57
N GLY A 575 20.33 4.49 -4.74
CA GLY A 575 20.35 5.31 -3.55
C GLY A 575 21.38 4.83 -2.54
N TRP A 576 21.54 5.59 -1.47
CA TRP A 576 22.50 5.29 -0.42
C TRP A 576 22.43 3.81 0.01
N GLY A 577 23.57 3.11 -0.07
CA GLY A 577 23.67 1.69 0.24
C GLY A 577 23.24 0.71 -0.87
N GLY A 578 22.87 1.18 -2.06
CA GLY A 578 22.38 0.36 -3.18
C GLY A 578 20.89 0.05 -3.12
N TYR A 579 20.11 0.86 -2.41
CA TYR A 579 18.66 0.67 -2.22
C TYR A 579 17.83 1.69 -3.01
N SER A 580 16.60 1.32 -3.39
CA SER A 580 15.61 2.25 -3.95
C SER A 580 14.94 3.11 -2.86
N ASN A 581 14.32 4.20 -3.28
CA ASN A 581 13.65 5.16 -2.39
C ASN A 581 12.49 4.48 -1.63
N GLY A 582 12.50 4.60 -0.30
CA GLY A 582 11.53 3.94 0.58
C GLY A 582 11.74 2.43 0.72
N MET A 583 12.82 1.87 0.16
CA MET A 583 13.18 0.44 0.23
C MET A 583 14.51 0.21 0.98
N ILE A 584 15.00 1.19 1.72
CA ILE A 584 16.12 1.04 2.66
C ILE A 584 15.66 0.12 3.82
N PRO A 585 16.37 -0.98 4.12
CA PRO A 585 16.03 -1.84 5.26
C PRO A 585 16.20 -1.10 6.60
N ALA A 586 15.35 -1.40 7.59
CA ALA A 586 15.46 -0.82 8.93
C ALA A 586 16.84 -1.08 9.59
N SER A 587 17.46 -2.24 9.32
CA SER A 587 18.82 -2.58 9.74
C SER A 587 19.94 -1.80 9.06
N LYS A 588 19.61 -0.87 8.15
CA LYS A 588 20.51 0.11 7.52
C LYS A 588 20.17 1.56 7.92
N LEU A 589 19.13 1.76 8.73
CA LEU A 589 18.77 3.08 9.25
C LEU A 589 19.23 3.20 10.71
N CYS A 590 19.65 4.39 11.11
CA CYS A 590 19.93 4.69 12.50
C CYS A 590 18.67 5.27 13.15
N ALA A 591 18.28 4.71 14.29
CA ALA A 591 17.12 5.14 15.05
C ALA A 591 17.32 6.53 15.65
N LEU A 592 16.23 7.28 15.72
CA LEU A 592 16.06 8.53 16.47
C LEU A 592 15.05 8.30 17.61
N SER A 593 14.74 9.35 18.37
CA SER A 593 13.63 9.34 19.33
C SER A 593 12.28 9.06 18.66
N ASN A 594 11.35 8.46 19.41
CA ASN A 594 9.93 8.27 19.05
C ASN A 594 9.68 7.38 17.81
N GLY A 595 10.54 6.39 17.56
CA GLY A 595 10.37 5.45 16.43
C GLY A 595 10.76 6.04 15.05
N HIS A 596 11.19 7.30 15.01
CA HIS A 596 11.80 7.89 13.83
C HIS A 596 13.15 7.23 13.51
N SER A 597 13.56 7.30 12.25
CA SER A 597 14.86 6.81 11.80
C SER A 597 15.34 7.58 10.59
N LEU A 598 16.66 7.64 10.39
CA LEU A 598 17.30 8.29 9.24
C LEU A 598 18.47 7.46 8.73
N ARG A 599 19.00 7.88 7.58
CA ARG A 599 20.32 7.47 7.09
C ARG A 599 21.37 7.74 8.17
N CYS A 600 22.32 6.83 8.42
CA CYS A 600 23.16 6.93 9.62
C CYS A 600 24.07 8.18 9.69
N ASP A 601 24.49 8.75 8.56
CA ASP A 601 25.20 10.04 8.51
C ASP A 601 24.25 11.23 8.80
N ALA A 602 23.05 11.23 8.21
CA ALA A 602 22.00 12.20 8.53
C ALA A 602 21.57 12.13 10.01
N ALA A 603 21.47 10.93 10.58
CA ALA A 603 21.14 10.70 11.99
C ALA A 603 22.23 11.26 12.93
N ALA A 604 23.51 11.09 12.59
CA ALA A 604 24.62 11.66 13.35
C ALA A 604 24.61 13.20 13.31
N SER A 605 24.37 13.80 12.15
CA SER A 605 24.19 15.25 12.02
C SER A 605 22.94 15.77 12.74
N TYR A 606 21.82 15.03 12.67
CA TYR A 606 20.60 15.35 13.42
C TYR A 606 20.85 15.36 14.93
N ALA A 607 21.60 14.38 15.46
CA ALA A 607 21.94 14.33 16.89
C ALA A 607 22.75 15.55 17.35
N GLN A 608 23.69 16.03 16.53
CA GLN A 608 24.47 17.26 16.82
C GLN A 608 23.58 18.51 16.80
N LEU A 609 22.73 18.65 15.77
CA LEU A 609 21.76 19.74 15.67
C LEU A 609 20.76 19.74 16.84
N ALA A 610 20.25 18.56 17.21
CA ALA A 610 19.31 18.39 18.30
C ALA A 610 19.93 18.74 19.66
N ALA A 611 21.20 18.38 19.90
CA ALA A 611 21.93 18.75 21.11
C ALA A 611 22.16 20.27 21.19
N ALA A 612 22.53 20.92 20.08
CA ALA A 612 22.68 22.38 20.03
C ALA A 612 21.35 23.12 20.24
N TYR A 613 20.25 22.60 19.66
CA TYR A 613 18.90 23.11 19.88
C TYR A 613 18.45 22.95 21.34
N GLU A 614 18.73 21.80 21.97
CA GLU A 614 18.40 21.54 23.37
C GLU A 614 19.19 22.45 24.32
N GLN A 615 20.48 22.68 24.05
CA GLN A 615 21.27 23.70 24.77
C GLN A 615 20.69 25.12 24.60
N ARG A 616 20.23 25.48 23.39
CA ARG A 616 19.68 26.82 23.11
C ARG A 616 18.32 27.07 23.76
N PHE A 617 17.45 26.06 23.82
CA PHE A 617 16.03 26.22 24.17
C PHE A 617 15.58 25.43 25.41
N GLY A 618 16.45 24.65 26.05
CA GLY A 618 16.11 23.85 27.24
C GLY A 618 15.13 22.70 26.96
N ARG A 619 15.02 22.26 25.70
CA ARG A 619 14.06 21.24 25.24
C ARG A 619 14.54 20.55 23.96
N LYS A 620 14.24 19.26 23.83
CA LYS A 620 14.61 18.43 22.68
C LYS A 620 14.06 18.96 21.35
N LEU A 621 14.82 18.73 20.29
CA LEU A 621 14.36 18.97 18.93
C LEU A 621 13.19 18.02 18.62
N CYS A 622 12.07 18.61 18.21
CA CYS A 622 10.79 17.94 18.03
C CYS A 622 10.65 17.51 16.57
N ILE A 623 10.33 16.23 16.34
CA ILE A 623 10.22 15.61 15.01
C ILE A 623 8.84 14.95 14.87
N THR A 624 8.24 15.03 13.68
CA THR A 624 6.93 14.44 13.31
C THR A 624 6.99 13.43 12.17
N ASP A 625 8.01 13.51 11.30
CA ASP A 625 8.25 12.53 10.23
C ASP A 625 9.74 12.47 9.90
N SER A 626 10.19 11.35 9.32
CA SER A 626 11.60 10.98 9.16
C SER A 626 11.78 10.09 7.92
N TYR A 627 12.52 8.98 8.00
CA TYR A 627 12.44 7.94 6.96
C TYR A 627 11.01 7.46 6.72
N ARG A 628 10.61 7.33 5.45
CA ARG A 628 9.26 6.91 5.03
C ARG A 628 9.34 5.81 3.96
N SER A 629 8.92 4.59 4.31
CA SER A 629 8.98 3.42 3.41
C SER A 629 8.09 3.59 2.17
N TYR A 630 8.35 2.84 1.09
CA TYR A 630 7.63 2.96 -0.18
C TYR A 630 6.12 2.72 0.01
N ALA A 631 5.74 1.71 0.78
CA ALA A 631 4.33 1.46 1.14
C ALA A 631 3.70 2.63 1.91
N ALA A 632 4.43 3.25 2.84
CA ALA A 632 3.96 4.44 3.57
C ALA A 632 3.90 5.69 2.68
N GLN A 633 4.73 5.79 1.64
CA GLN A 633 4.61 6.84 0.62
C GLN A 633 3.39 6.62 -0.27
N VAL A 634 3.11 5.38 -0.72
CA VAL A 634 1.90 5.04 -1.49
C VAL A 634 0.63 5.38 -0.70
N ASP A 635 0.55 4.98 0.57
CA ASP A 635 -0.57 5.33 1.46
C ASP A 635 -0.68 6.86 1.70
N LEU A 636 0.43 7.55 2.00
CA LEU A 636 0.42 9.00 2.19
C LEU A 636 -0.02 9.74 0.91
N TYR A 637 0.43 9.29 -0.25
CA TYR A 637 0.06 9.85 -1.56
C TYR A 637 -1.42 9.60 -1.86
N GLY A 638 -1.94 8.39 -1.62
CA GLY A 638 -3.36 8.08 -1.75
C GLY A 638 -4.26 8.89 -0.80
N ARG A 639 -3.77 9.23 0.40
CA ARG A 639 -4.49 10.05 1.40
C ARG A 639 -4.36 11.57 1.18
N LYS A 640 -3.26 12.03 0.58
CA LYS A 640 -2.90 13.47 0.46
C LYS A 640 -2.06 13.75 -0.81
N PRO A 641 -2.58 13.54 -2.04
CA PRO A 641 -1.75 13.59 -3.26
C PRO A 641 -1.16 14.98 -3.55
N SER A 642 -1.73 16.06 -3.04
CA SER A 642 -1.20 17.43 -3.14
C SER A 642 -0.17 17.81 -2.07
N LEU A 643 -0.02 17.00 -1.01
CA LEU A 643 0.91 17.24 0.10
C LEU A 643 1.93 16.10 0.30
N ALA A 644 1.85 15.03 -0.49
CA ALA A 644 2.88 14.02 -0.60
C ALA A 644 3.89 14.41 -1.69
N ALA A 645 5.11 13.86 -1.61
CA ALA A 645 5.93 13.62 -2.79
C ALA A 645 5.45 12.29 -3.43
N LEU A 646 5.77 12.04 -4.69
CA LEU A 646 5.35 10.79 -5.33
C LEU A 646 6.06 9.58 -4.69
N PRO A 647 5.41 8.39 -4.62
CA PRO A 647 6.04 7.21 -4.06
C PRO A 647 7.28 6.81 -4.87
N GLY A 648 8.43 6.80 -4.21
CA GLY A 648 9.72 6.55 -4.85
C GLY A 648 10.55 7.81 -5.12
N THR A 649 10.05 9.02 -4.82
CA THR A 649 10.78 10.28 -5.06
C THR A 649 10.98 11.15 -3.82
N SER A 650 10.39 10.78 -2.67
CA SER A 650 10.44 11.58 -1.44
C SER A 650 11.83 11.58 -0.78
N ASN A 651 12.36 12.73 -0.35
CA ASN A 651 13.61 12.78 0.44
C ASN A 651 13.50 12.08 1.81
N HIS A 652 12.28 11.89 2.33
CA HIS A 652 12.00 10.97 3.44
C HIS A 652 12.30 9.52 3.06
N GLY A 653 12.00 9.09 1.84
CA GLY A 653 12.35 7.76 1.33
C GLY A 653 13.85 7.53 1.16
N TRP A 654 14.67 8.57 1.22
CA TRP A 654 16.14 8.46 1.31
C TRP A 654 16.69 8.52 2.73
N GLY A 655 15.83 8.71 3.74
CA GLY A 655 16.25 8.96 5.12
C GLY A 655 17.04 10.27 5.26
N LEU A 656 16.75 11.24 4.37
CA LEU A 656 17.44 12.53 4.26
C LEU A 656 16.61 13.73 4.74
N ALA A 657 15.30 13.58 4.90
CA ALA A 657 14.41 14.66 5.34
C ALA A 657 13.81 14.38 6.72
N VAL A 658 13.51 15.46 7.44
CA VAL A 658 12.75 15.47 8.69
C VAL A 658 11.69 16.56 8.66
N ASP A 659 10.50 16.23 9.18
CA ASP A 659 9.47 17.22 9.49
C ASP A 659 9.54 17.56 10.98
N LEU A 660 9.64 18.84 11.34
CA LEU A 660 9.99 19.33 12.67
C LEU A 660 8.91 20.19 13.32
N CYS A 661 8.80 20.07 14.64
CA CYS A 661 7.77 20.70 15.47
C CYS A 661 8.35 21.54 16.63
N GLY A 662 7.55 21.84 17.67
CA GLY A 662 8.00 22.59 18.86
C GLY A 662 8.08 24.11 18.66
N GLY A 663 7.51 24.62 17.57
CA GLY A 663 7.53 25.99 17.08
C GLY A 663 8.24 26.15 15.74
N ILE A 664 9.02 25.16 15.30
CA ILE A 664 9.69 25.17 13.98
C ILE A 664 8.66 25.09 12.85
N GLU A 665 7.52 24.43 13.08
CA GLU A 665 6.42 24.28 12.12
C GLU A 665 5.67 25.57 11.74
N ARG A 666 6.17 26.74 12.14
CA ARG A 666 5.60 28.07 11.88
C ARG A 666 6.69 29.09 11.58
N PHE A 667 6.52 29.84 10.49
CA PHE A 667 7.40 30.96 10.14
C PHE A 667 7.47 32.01 11.26
N GLY A 668 8.61 32.68 11.37
CA GLY A 668 8.80 33.83 12.25
C GLY A 668 8.92 33.52 13.75
N THR A 669 8.78 32.27 14.19
CA THR A 669 9.09 31.91 15.59
C THR A 669 10.58 31.98 15.86
N ALA A 670 10.96 32.16 17.14
CA ALA A 670 12.37 32.13 17.55
C ALA A 670 13.04 30.79 17.24
N GLN A 671 12.30 29.68 17.30
CA GLN A 671 12.76 28.34 16.96
C GLN A 671 13.04 28.20 15.46
N TYR A 672 12.11 28.61 14.61
CA TYR A 672 12.28 28.62 13.15
C TYR A 672 13.44 29.54 12.75
N GLN A 673 13.50 30.77 13.28
CA GLN A 673 14.59 31.71 12.99
C GLN A 673 15.96 31.17 13.43
N TRP A 674 16.04 30.52 14.59
CA TRP A 674 17.29 29.89 15.04
C TRP A 674 17.71 28.75 14.09
N MET A 675 16.78 27.88 13.69
CA MET A 675 17.06 26.83 12.71
C MET A 675 17.57 27.41 11.38
N VAL A 676 16.93 28.45 10.84
CA VAL A 676 17.36 29.13 9.59
C VAL A 676 18.77 29.69 9.69
N GLN A 677 19.19 30.13 10.87
CA GLN A 677 20.53 30.69 11.12
C GLN A 677 21.62 29.64 11.40
N HIS A 678 21.27 28.48 11.98
CA HIS A 678 22.26 27.55 12.56
C HIS A 678 22.26 26.14 11.93
N ALA A 679 21.14 25.66 11.37
CA ALA A 679 21.01 24.28 10.92
C ALA A 679 22.03 23.89 9.83
N THR A 680 22.38 24.84 8.96
CA THR A 680 23.35 24.64 7.86
C THR A 680 24.75 24.26 8.38
N ALA A 681 25.14 24.73 9.57
CA ALA A 681 26.41 24.36 10.19
C ALA A 681 26.47 22.87 10.62
N TYR A 682 25.30 22.22 10.73
CA TYR A 682 25.15 20.79 11.02
C TYR A 682 24.73 19.99 9.77
N GLY A 683 24.81 20.58 8.58
CA GLY A 683 24.43 19.95 7.31
C GLY A 683 22.93 19.90 7.03
N TRP A 684 22.09 20.65 7.76
CA TRP A 684 20.64 20.67 7.56
C TRP A 684 20.20 22.00 6.94
N VAL A 685 19.52 21.96 5.80
CA VAL A 685 19.05 23.17 5.09
C VAL A 685 17.53 23.28 5.11
N HIS A 686 17.05 24.53 5.10
CA HIS A 686 15.66 24.82 4.74
C HIS A 686 15.56 25.00 3.21
N PRO A 687 14.86 24.13 2.48
CA PRO A 687 14.85 24.16 1.02
C PRO A 687 14.26 25.46 0.46
N ALA A 688 14.73 25.91 -0.70
CA ALA A 688 14.27 27.16 -1.30
C ALA A 688 12.75 27.16 -1.61
N TRP A 689 12.19 26.00 -1.95
CA TRP A 689 10.76 25.81 -2.23
C TRP A 689 9.89 25.86 -0.96
N ALA A 690 10.45 25.49 0.19
CA ALA A 690 9.77 25.35 1.48
C ALA A 690 9.64 26.68 2.26
N LYS A 691 10.34 27.73 1.81
CA LYS A 691 10.38 29.06 2.45
C LYS A 691 9.06 29.81 2.27
N GLN A 692 8.84 30.79 3.13
CA GLN A 692 7.73 31.73 3.01
C GLN A 692 7.83 32.51 1.69
N GLY A 693 6.74 32.58 0.94
CA GLY A 693 6.72 33.06 -0.46
C GLY A 693 7.24 32.06 -1.50
N GLY A 694 7.61 30.84 -1.09
CA GLY A 694 8.02 29.75 -1.98
C GLY A 694 6.83 28.99 -2.57
N ASN A 695 7.10 28.16 -3.59
CA ASN A 695 6.05 27.43 -4.34
C ASN A 695 5.21 26.48 -3.47
N ARG A 696 5.73 26.03 -2.32
CA ARG A 696 5.04 25.14 -1.39
C ARG A 696 5.59 25.34 0.02
N GLU A 697 5.01 26.29 0.76
CA GLU A 697 5.46 26.71 2.09
C GLU A 697 5.41 25.56 3.12
N GLU A 698 6.58 25.11 3.59
CA GLU A 698 6.73 24.03 4.58
C GLU A 698 7.81 24.40 5.63
N PRO A 699 7.49 25.25 6.63
CA PRO A 699 8.44 25.67 7.66
C PRO A 699 8.95 24.51 8.53
N TRP A 700 8.18 23.42 8.62
CA TRP A 700 8.55 22.18 9.30
C TRP A 700 9.59 21.34 8.54
N HIS A 701 9.78 21.52 7.23
CA HIS A 701 10.51 20.54 6.41
C HIS A 701 11.99 20.90 6.23
N TRP A 702 12.90 20.00 6.65
CA TRP A 702 14.35 20.22 6.61
C TRP A 702 15.07 19.03 5.96
N GLU A 703 16.06 19.32 5.12
CA GLU A 703 16.78 18.32 4.32
C GLU A 703 18.26 18.26 4.69
N PHE A 704 18.82 17.05 4.76
CA PHE A 704 20.25 16.83 5.02
C PHE A 704 21.07 16.91 3.73
N THR A 705 21.96 17.90 3.67
CA THR A 705 22.96 18.09 2.62
C THR A 705 24.35 17.99 3.25
N ARG A 706 25.26 17.19 2.67
CA ARG A 706 26.63 17.09 3.18
C ARG A 706 27.28 18.48 3.27
N PRO A 707 27.98 18.82 4.37
CA PRO A 707 28.79 20.02 4.44
C PRO A 707 29.80 20.08 3.29
N ALA A 708 30.02 21.27 2.74
CA ALA A 708 31.05 21.48 1.74
C ALA A 708 32.44 21.44 2.41
N GLY A 709 33.16 20.33 2.26
CA GLY A 709 34.53 20.17 2.77
C GLY A 709 34.79 19.00 3.73
N ALA A 710 34.01 17.91 3.62
CA ALA A 710 34.21 16.65 4.37
C ALA A 710 34.04 15.42 3.45
#